data_AF-D8GPY2-F1
#
_entry.id   AF-D8GPY2-F1
#
_cell.length_a   1.000
_cell.length_b   1.000
_cell.length_c   1.000
_cell.angle_alpha   90.00
_cell.angle_beta   90.00
_cell.angle_gamma   90.00
#
_symmetry.space_group_name_H-M   'P 1'
#
loop_
_entity.id
_entity.type
_entity.pdbx_description
1 polymer ?
#
loop_
_entity_poly.entity_id
_entity_poly.type
_entity_poly.pdbx_seq_one_letter_code
_entity_poly.pdbx_strand_id
1 'polypeptide(L)'
;MLTNNTEALILAEKIGKEAALSCLQGMYDYGTSPMKVLDMIKEKPNCKVIVGALNNSDTDGMLNILAKTNPAGLAAGLSVLAKASGAEEALLELRNTDNEAELLASAKTAGVKLRVEVGELVDVRAHKEHIIFNLETLAGIADKITGTAPGIIIAVDEDVPKEVKFGTKLVDFLDTAKVKSVMINHHFYRLDVLNNGIIKENSYGSGVIHIIYENDCIVEKTKKELENLRKQSCGKCTFCREGLYQLDVIFDDMIKGRSEKEDLAMVEELTSAMKFSCNCSLGKCSGEPAASAITEFKLEVEQHIKKRGCPAGQCLAFTNIYVDPRKCKGCGKCLEVCPEDCIEAKKGYISMIDEFDCTKCGICIDECPNNAIVKVNGKTPKLPTKLTRVKGSKNITEEDTEKKKRHNLKRHRTKLVIPLKKDNNKASEKISEIKKSKEGTIMKKMETDIIIAAGGPAGLAAAITAGENNLKSILFEKSSTTGGAANMGMGPLGIDTKIQKDNFNNISVAEALDMHMKYTHYRVDEDLVQTYFNKSAETIEWLQDMGVEFAGAFRYFKESAATWHIVKPENGVIGPRAASGMAKIMTERAKELGTKILLETPVVSLIKENGRICGVKAQDSEGNIIEVRAKAVIVATGGFGNNKNMIKSEFGLTIGEDYFPFMVPGITGDGLKMMWEAGAMKYGENIEAIYQLPDNLNWFLLDAVLRQPNLLINQLGDRFMNEGDMGNTTFTGNAIAMQPGNYAYCIMDEGILKHYKKNGPDIFDIVHPADAFLAVDGEIAKAVEQGYESYFEARTVEELAKKLNIDAEKLQDTIDEYNEACETGVDTKFHKKQAYLHPITGKGKYLVGKFYLGAYGTIGGVRINKYCEVLDESFNPIEGLYSAGTDANTIYGDSYNFTLPGNSMGFAINSGRMAGESAAEYIEEV
;
A
#
# COMPACT_ATOMS: atom_id res chain seq x y z
N MET A 1 -35.90 -5.65 9.10
CA MET A 1 -36.19 -4.20 9.06
C MET A 1 -36.05 -3.69 10.48
N LEU A 2 -35.17 -2.73 10.73
CA LEU A 2 -35.05 -2.04 12.02
C LEU A 2 -36.21 -1.03 12.10
N THR A 3 -37.01 -1.05 13.17
CA THR A 3 -38.22 -0.20 13.29
C THR A 3 -37.92 1.14 13.94
N ASN A 4 -38.23 2.25 13.26
CA ASN A 4 -38.14 3.59 13.84
C ASN A 4 -39.30 3.83 14.82
N ASN A 5 -39.00 4.04 16.11
CA ASN A 5 -39.98 4.01 17.18
C ASN A 5 -40.60 5.40 17.45
N THR A 6 -41.35 5.93 16.49
CA THR A 6 -41.91 7.30 16.54
C THR A 6 -42.97 7.50 17.64
N GLU A 7 -43.72 6.45 18.01
CA GLU A 7 -44.68 6.49 19.12
C GLU A 7 -43.99 6.78 20.47
N ALA A 8 -42.76 6.27 20.65
CA ALA A 8 -41.99 6.46 21.88
C ALA A 8 -41.71 7.95 22.17
N LEU A 9 -41.60 8.81 21.15
CA LEU A 9 -41.33 10.24 21.32
C LEU A 9 -42.42 10.94 22.13
N ILE A 10 -43.68 10.68 21.80
CA ILE A 10 -44.83 11.32 22.46
C ILE A 10 -44.97 10.82 23.90
N LEU A 11 -44.73 9.53 24.13
CA LEU A 11 -44.75 8.96 25.47
C LEU A 11 -43.59 9.50 26.33
N ALA A 12 -42.39 9.60 25.74
CA ALA A 12 -41.22 10.16 26.39
C ALA A 12 -41.41 11.64 26.73
N GLU A 13 -42.10 12.44 25.91
CA GLU A 13 -42.41 13.85 26.22
C GLU A 13 -43.33 14.00 27.44
N LYS A 14 -44.30 13.09 27.62
CA LYS A 14 -45.30 13.17 28.71
C LYS A 14 -44.89 12.46 29.99
N ILE A 15 -43.89 11.58 29.95
CA ILE A 15 -43.51 10.78 31.12
C ILE A 15 -42.99 11.67 32.26
N GLY A 16 -43.48 11.44 33.48
CA GLY A 16 -42.97 12.09 34.70
C GLY A 16 -41.78 11.33 35.31
N LYS A 17 -41.07 11.93 36.26
CA LYS A 17 -39.87 11.33 36.89
C LYS A 17 -40.13 9.95 37.51
N GLU A 18 -41.21 9.78 38.28
CA GLU A 18 -41.53 8.49 38.91
C GLU A 18 -41.84 7.39 37.88
N ALA A 19 -42.59 7.73 36.82
CA ALA A 19 -42.89 6.82 35.73
C ALA A 19 -41.63 6.46 34.91
N ALA A 20 -40.72 7.41 34.71
CA ALA A 20 -39.43 7.17 34.06
C ALA A 20 -38.57 6.20 34.89
N LEU A 21 -38.47 6.40 36.21
CA LEU A 21 -37.77 5.47 37.10
C LEU A 21 -38.39 4.06 37.06
N SER A 22 -39.73 3.97 37.06
CA SER A 22 -40.44 2.70 36.91
C SER A 22 -40.17 2.03 35.56
N CYS A 23 -40.10 2.81 34.47
CA CYS A 23 -39.76 2.31 33.13
C CYS A 23 -38.37 1.68 33.13
N LEU A 24 -37.38 2.28 33.80
CA LEU A 24 -36.00 1.78 33.84
C LEU A 24 -35.80 0.57 34.76
N GLN A 25 -36.80 0.18 35.57
CA GLN A 25 -36.68 -0.93 36.51
C GLN A 25 -36.34 -2.26 35.81
N GLY A 26 -35.21 -2.87 36.17
CA GLY A 26 -34.73 -4.13 35.58
C GLY A 26 -34.10 -3.99 34.19
N MET A 27 -33.77 -2.77 33.74
CA MET A 27 -32.93 -2.55 32.58
C MET A 27 -31.45 -2.57 32.95
N TYR A 28 -30.65 -3.10 32.04
CA TYR A 28 -29.20 -3.04 32.06
C TYR A 28 -28.73 -2.17 30.91
N ASP A 29 -27.62 -1.46 31.10
CA ASP A 29 -26.91 -0.91 29.96
C ASP A 29 -26.28 -2.04 29.16
N TYR A 30 -26.53 -2.06 27.86
CA TYR A 30 -26.09 -3.12 26.96
C TYR A 30 -24.64 -2.96 26.49
N GLY A 31 -23.86 -2.07 27.13
CA GLY A 31 -22.43 -1.94 26.88
C GLY A 31 -21.58 -3.10 27.40
N THR A 32 -20.26 -2.94 27.30
CA THR A 32 -19.23 -3.96 27.66
C THR A 32 -19.21 -4.41 29.12
N SER A 33 -19.96 -3.77 30.01
CA SER A 33 -20.05 -4.16 31.42
C SER A 33 -21.48 -3.90 31.90
N PRO A 34 -22.31 -4.95 32.04
CA PRO A 34 -23.73 -4.79 32.30
C PRO A 34 -23.94 -4.26 33.73
N MET A 35 -24.28 -2.98 33.81
CA MET A 35 -24.73 -2.35 35.05
C MET A 35 -26.21 -2.03 34.93
N LYS A 36 -26.95 -2.13 36.04
CA LYS A 36 -28.36 -1.70 36.05
C LYS A 36 -28.42 -0.21 35.79
N VAL A 37 -29.26 0.21 34.84
CA VAL A 37 -29.40 1.62 34.45
C VAL A 37 -29.71 2.51 35.66
N LEU A 38 -30.57 2.03 36.57
CA LEU A 38 -30.90 2.76 37.80
C LEU A 38 -29.73 2.91 38.77
N ASP A 39 -28.78 1.98 38.78
CA ASP A 39 -27.61 2.08 39.64
C ASP A 39 -26.59 3.07 39.06
N MET A 40 -26.41 3.09 37.73
CA MET A 40 -25.63 4.13 37.03
C MET A 40 -26.14 5.55 37.32
N ILE A 41 -27.48 5.72 37.37
CA ILE A 41 -28.09 7.01 37.72
C ILE A 41 -27.81 7.39 39.18
N LYS A 42 -27.86 6.42 40.12
CA LYS A 42 -27.59 6.68 41.54
C LYS A 42 -26.13 7.03 41.82
N GLU A 43 -25.18 6.50 41.04
CA GLU A 43 -23.75 6.80 41.19
C GLU A 43 -23.42 8.26 40.84
N LYS A 44 -24.25 8.92 40.00
CA LYS A 44 -24.07 10.33 39.60
C LYS A 44 -25.34 11.15 39.84
N PRO A 45 -25.71 11.43 41.10
CA PRO A 45 -26.97 12.08 41.45
C PRO A 45 -27.08 13.54 40.99
N ASN A 46 -25.96 14.17 40.62
CA ASN A 46 -25.87 15.56 40.13
C ASN A 46 -25.54 15.64 38.63
N CYS A 47 -25.77 14.57 37.88
CA CYS A 47 -25.47 14.50 36.45
C CYS A 47 -26.30 15.54 35.68
N LYS A 48 -25.62 16.49 35.03
CA LYS A 48 -26.27 17.54 34.23
C LYS A 48 -26.53 17.16 32.78
N VAL A 49 -25.77 16.20 32.25
CA VAL A 49 -25.82 15.78 30.85
C VAL A 49 -25.87 14.26 30.76
N ILE A 50 -26.87 13.71 30.07
CA ILE A 50 -26.89 12.29 29.69
C ILE A 50 -26.21 12.14 28.34
N VAL A 51 -25.25 11.22 28.24
CA VAL A 51 -24.50 10.96 27.00
C VAL A 51 -24.96 9.63 26.42
N GLY A 52 -25.41 9.64 25.17
CA GLY A 52 -25.53 8.44 24.33
C GLY A 52 -24.28 8.31 23.47
N ALA A 53 -23.64 7.16 23.45
CA ALA A 53 -22.46 6.97 22.60
C ALA A 53 -22.23 5.51 22.21
N LEU A 54 -21.42 5.31 21.17
CA LEU A 54 -20.88 3.99 20.85
C LEU A 54 -19.89 3.53 21.90
N ASN A 55 -19.79 2.22 22.11
CA ASN A 55 -18.66 1.68 22.83
C ASN A 55 -17.41 1.90 21.99
N ASN A 56 -16.32 2.36 22.60
CA ASN A 56 -15.01 2.39 21.91
C ASN A 56 -14.55 0.98 21.47
N SER A 57 -15.06 -0.08 22.10
CA SER A 57 -14.83 -1.47 21.67
C SER A 57 -15.73 -1.93 20.51
N ASP A 58 -16.71 -1.13 20.07
CA ASP A 58 -17.39 -1.36 18.79
C ASP A 58 -16.48 -0.84 17.68
N THR A 59 -15.42 -1.59 17.39
CA THR A 59 -14.41 -1.22 16.39
C THR A 59 -14.99 -1.22 14.98
N ASP A 60 -15.95 -2.10 14.73
CA ASP A 60 -16.70 -2.22 13.48
C ASP A 60 -17.61 -0.99 13.25
N GLY A 61 -18.03 -0.33 14.33
CA GLY A 61 -18.92 0.84 14.30
C GLY A 61 -20.33 0.49 13.86
N MET A 62 -20.71 -0.79 13.97
CA MET A 62 -21.97 -1.32 13.44
C MET A 62 -23.17 -0.63 14.10
N LEU A 63 -23.12 -0.39 15.40
CA LEU A 63 -24.24 0.18 16.14
C LEU A 63 -24.51 1.65 15.78
N ASN A 64 -23.62 2.31 15.02
CA ASN A 64 -23.87 3.65 14.48
C ASN A 64 -25.10 3.65 13.56
N ILE A 65 -25.47 2.50 12.99
CA ILE A 65 -26.68 2.32 12.17
C ILE A 65 -27.96 2.76 12.90
N LEU A 66 -28.01 2.67 14.24
CA LEU A 66 -29.16 3.08 15.04
C LEU A 66 -29.46 4.58 14.92
N ALA A 67 -28.43 5.41 14.76
CA ALA A 67 -28.61 6.84 14.53
C ALA A 67 -29.34 7.11 13.21
N LYS A 68 -29.11 6.24 12.21
CA LYS A 68 -29.77 6.30 10.91
C LYS A 68 -31.17 5.71 10.93
N THR A 69 -31.34 4.52 11.50
CA THR A 69 -32.57 3.72 11.35
C THR A 69 -33.58 3.89 12.48
N ASN A 70 -33.16 4.36 13.66
CA ASN A 70 -34.02 4.57 14.81
C ASN A 70 -33.73 5.88 15.57
N PRO A 71 -33.66 7.05 14.88
CA PRO A 71 -33.41 8.33 15.53
C PRO A 71 -34.49 8.68 16.55
N ALA A 72 -35.74 8.25 16.33
CA ALA A 72 -36.83 8.46 17.28
C ALA A 72 -36.61 7.68 18.58
N GLY A 73 -36.17 6.43 18.49
CA GLY A 73 -35.87 5.59 19.65
C GLY A 73 -34.71 6.15 20.47
N LEU A 74 -33.62 6.59 19.83
CA LEU A 74 -32.49 7.20 20.53
C LEU A 74 -32.90 8.47 21.29
N ALA A 75 -33.66 9.36 20.64
CA ALA A 75 -34.16 10.59 21.26
C ALA A 75 -35.13 10.31 22.42
N ALA A 76 -36.04 9.34 22.27
CA ALA A 76 -36.97 8.94 23.33
C ALA A 76 -36.21 8.36 24.54
N GLY A 77 -35.23 7.48 24.31
CA GLY A 77 -34.39 6.91 25.35
C GLY A 77 -33.63 7.98 26.15
N LEU A 78 -33.00 8.93 25.45
CA LEU A 78 -32.31 10.07 26.08
C LEU A 78 -33.27 10.92 26.93
N SER A 79 -34.49 11.18 26.43
CA SER A 79 -35.50 11.94 27.19
C SER A 79 -35.93 11.23 28.47
N VAL A 80 -36.19 9.92 28.41
CA VAL A 80 -36.53 9.12 29.60
C VAL A 80 -35.41 9.14 30.62
N LEU A 81 -34.16 8.99 30.19
CA LEU A 81 -32.98 9.04 31.07
C LEU A 81 -32.78 10.43 31.69
N ALA A 82 -32.93 11.50 30.90
CA ALA A 82 -32.82 12.87 31.39
C ALA A 82 -33.87 13.14 32.49
N LYS A 83 -35.09 12.67 32.30
CA LYS A 83 -36.18 12.81 33.29
C LYS A 83 -35.96 11.98 34.56
N ALA A 84 -35.45 10.76 34.42
CA ALA A 84 -35.15 9.89 35.56
C ALA A 84 -33.99 10.44 36.41
N SER A 85 -32.92 10.91 35.76
CA SER A 85 -31.73 11.45 36.40
C SER A 85 -31.88 12.89 36.89
N GLY A 86 -32.72 13.70 36.22
CA GLY A 86 -32.80 15.15 36.43
C GLY A 86 -31.79 15.95 35.60
N ALA A 87 -31.18 15.36 34.57
CA ALA A 87 -30.27 16.06 33.66
C ALA A 87 -31.01 17.14 32.84
N GLU A 88 -30.32 18.25 32.56
CA GLU A 88 -30.87 19.41 31.84
C GLU A 88 -30.75 19.27 30.32
N GLU A 89 -29.78 18.48 29.86
CA GLU A 89 -29.50 18.24 28.45
C GLU A 89 -29.00 16.82 28.18
N ALA A 90 -29.01 16.46 26.90
CA ALA A 90 -28.45 15.23 26.39
C ALA A 90 -27.38 15.53 25.32
N LEU A 91 -26.39 14.65 25.23
CA LEU A 91 -25.36 14.62 24.21
C LEU A 91 -25.42 13.26 23.51
N LEU A 92 -25.28 13.24 22.19
CA LEU A 92 -25.13 12.02 21.42
C LEU A 92 -23.80 12.08 20.66
N GLU A 93 -22.86 11.20 21.00
CA GLU A 93 -21.58 11.07 20.30
C GLU A 93 -21.63 9.93 19.28
N LEU A 94 -21.39 10.27 18.02
CA LEU A 94 -21.48 9.36 16.87
C LEU A 94 -20.17 9.36 16.07
N ARG A 95 -20.00 8.38 15.18
CA ARG A 95 -18.86 8.37 14.24
C ARG A 95 -19.08 9.24 13.01
N ASN A 96 -20.34 9.60 12.73
CA ASN A 96 -20.72 10.48 11.62
C ASN A 96 -21.98 11.29 11.97
N THR A 97 -22.30 12.28 11.14
CA THR A 97 -23.47 13.18 11.31
C THR A 97 -24.69 12.77 10.48
N ASP A 98 -24.73 11.54 9.94
CA ASP A 98 -25.87 11.11 9.13
C ASP A 98 -27.14 11.21 9.99
N ASN A 99 -28.17 11.89 9.48
CA ASN A 99 -29.45 12.10 10.17
C ASN A 99 -29.42 13.02 11.42
N GLU A 100 -28.41 13.89 11.59
CA GLU A 100 -28.39 14.87 12.69
C GLU A 100 -29.68 15.71 12.74
N ALA A 101 -30.19 16.17 11.59
CA ALA A 101 -31.42 16.95 11.52
C ALA A 101 -32.65 16.18 12.05
N GLU A 102 -32.76 14.89 11.73
CA GLU A 102 -33.85 14.03 12.20
C GLU A 102 -33.72 13.70 13.69
N LEU A 103 -32.50 13.49 14.18
CA LEU A 103 -32.20 13.31 15.60
C LEU A 103 -32.59 14.54 16.41
N LEU A 104 -32.23 15.75 15.96
CA LEU A 104 -32.59 17.00 16.60
C LEU A 104 -34.11 17.25 16.57
N ALA A 105 -34.78 16.92 15.46
CA ALA A 105 -36.23 17.01 15.35
C ALA A 105 -36.95 16.02 16.28
N SER A 106 -36.45 14.80 16.37
CA SER A 106 -36.93 13.76 17.28
C SER A 106 -36.73 14.17 18.73
N ALA A 107 -35.56 14.69 19.09
CA ALA A 107 -35.26 15.20 20.43
C ALA A 107 -36.19 16.34 20.85
N LYS A 108 -36.47 17.29 19.94
CA LYS A 108 -37.46 18.35 20.16
C LYS A 108 -38.85 17.78 20.45
N THR A 109 -39.25 16.73 19.73
CA THR A 109 -40.54 16.06 19.92
C THR A 109 -40.59 15.30 21.25
N ALA A 110 -39.50 14.66 21.66
CA ALA A 110 -39.38 13.97 22.94
C ALA A 110 -39.19 14.91 24.15
N GLY A 111 -39.07 16.22 23.93
CA GLY A 111 -38.90 17.21 25.00
C GLY A 111 -37.51 17.20 25.65
N VAL A 112 -36.45 16.81 24.93
CA VAL A 112 -35.07 16.81 25.44
C VAL A 112 -34.18 17.75 24.63
N LYS A 113 -33.34 18.53 25.32
CA LYS A 113 -32.34 19.39 24.68
C LYS A 113 -31.15 18.54 24.26
N LEU A 114 -31.01 18.26 22.96
CA LEU A 114 -29.95 17.40 22.42
C LEU A 114 -28.83 18.21 21.76
N ARG A 115 -27.58 17.79 22.00
CA ARG A 115 -26.40 18.12 21.20
C ARG A 115 -25.88 16.84 20.53
N VAL A 116 -25.33 16.96 19.32
CA VAL A 116 -24.69 15.85 18.61
C VAL A 116 -23.23 16.22 18.39
N GLU A 117 -22.31 15.31 18.70
CA GLU A 117 -20.87 15.47 18.50
C GLU A 117 -20.34 14.28 17.70
N VAL A 118 -19.30 14.49 16.90
CA VAL A 118 -18.70 13.45 16.05
C VAL A 118 -17.25 13.21 16.41
N GLY A 119 -16.91 11.94 16.58
CA GLY A 119 -15.54 11.49 16.85
C GLY A 119 -15.36 10.01 16.58
N GLU A 120 -14.13 9.61 16.24
CA GLU A 120 -13.79 8.19 16.03
C GLU A 120 -13.88 7.37 17.33
N LEU A 121 -13.52 8.00 18.45
CA LEU A 121 -13.57 7.44 19.80
C LEU A 121 -14.18 8.45 20.78
N VAL A 122 -14.98 7.95 21.70
CA VAL A 122 -15.55 8.69 22.82
C VAL A 122 -14.45 9.02 23.83
N ASP A 123 -14.21 10.31 24.09
CA ASP A 123 -13.30 10.72 25.17
C ASP A 123 -14.01 10.65 26.52
N VAL A 124 -14.01 9.44 27.10
CA VAL A 124 -14.60 9.18 28.42
C VAL A 124 -14.04 10.08 29.53
N ARG A 125 -12.87 10.71 29.34
CA ARG A 125 -12.29 11.65 30.33
C ARG A 125 -12.97 13.01 30.29
N ALA A 126 -13.50 13.41 29.12
CA ALA A 126 -14.30 14.63 28.97
C ALA A 126 -15.68 14.49 29.65
N HIS A 127 -16.13 13.26 29.91
CA HIS A 127 -17.44 12.94 30.49
C HIS A 127 -17.38 12.38 31.91
N LYS A 128 -16.32 12.67 32.69
CA LYS A 128 -16.19 12.18 34.08
C LYS A 128 -17.40 12.49 34.95
N GLU A 129 -18.05 13.63 34.75
CA GLU A 129 -19.22 14.07 35.51
C GLU A 129 -20.57 13.66 34.87
N HIS A 130 -20.55 13.03 33.69
CA HIS A 130 -21.75 12.63 32.94
C HIS A 130 -21.97 11.12 32.99
N ILE A 131 -23.20 10.65 32.73
CA ILE A 131 -23.48 9.22 32.57
C ILE A 131 -23.54 8.89 31.09
N ILE A 132 -22.76 7.88 30.66
CA ILE A 132 -22.69 7.43 29.27
C ILE A 132 -23.50 6.14 29.15
N PHE A 133 -24.39 6.07 28.15
CA PHE A 133 -25.21 4.91 27.81
C PHE A 133 -24.95 4.48 26.37
N ASN A 134 -24.97 3.17 26.14
CA ASN A 134 -24.87 2.60 24.79
C ASN A 134 -26.11 2.92 23.94
N LEU A 135 -25.94 3.04 22.62
CA LEU A 135 -27.04 3.34 21.69
C LEU A 135 -28.16 2.30 21.71
N GLU A 136 -27.84 1.01 21.82
CA GLU A 136 -28.84 -0.06 21.96
C GLU A 136 -29.63 0.07 23.26
N THR A 137 -28.99 0.53 24.34
CA THR A 137 -29.68 0.81 25.60
C THR A 137 -30.75 1.88 25.39
N LEU A 138 -30.43 2.95 24.65
CA LEU A 138 -31.38 4.02 24.34
C LEU A 138 -32.58 3.50 23.53
N ALA A 139 -32.31 2.71 22.48
CA ALA A 139 -33.35 2.07 21.68
C ALA A 139 -34.23 1.14 22.53
N GLY A 140 -33.64 0.31 23.38
CA GLY A 140 -34.37 -0.58 24.27
C GLY A 140 -35.23 0.14 25.32
N ILE A 141 -34.83 1.34 25.76
CA ILE A 141 -35.68 2.18 26.63
C ILE A 141 -36.92 2.65 25.86
N ALA A 142 -36.75 3.02 24.59
CA ALA A 142 -37.85 3.42 23.72
C ALA A 142 -38.83 2.25 23.45
N ASP A 143 -38.34 1.03 23.31
CA ASP A 143 -39.20 -0.14 23.18
C ASP A 143 -40.00 -0.38 24.46
N LYS A 144 -39.34 -0.26 25.61
CA LYS A 144 -39.97 -0.52 26.90
C LYS A 144 -41.07 0.49 27.24
N ILE A 145 -40.90 1.76 26.90
CA ILE A 145 -41.94 2.78 27.13
C ILE A 145 -43.16 2.57 26.23
N THR A 146 -43.01 1.97 25.05
CA THR A 146 -44.15 1.59 24.18
C THR A 146 -44.74 0.22 24.52
N GLY A 147 -44.22 -0.48 25.53
CA GLY A 147 -44.65 -1.83 25.89
C GLY A 147 -44.11 -2.94 24.99
N THR A 148 -43.15 -2.62 24.12
CA THR A 148 -42.42 -3.57 23.28
C THR A 148 -41.28 -4.20 24.08
N ALA A 149 -41.03 -5.49 23.86
CA ALA A 149 -39.90 -6.17 24.49
C ALA A 149 -38.59 -5.75 23.79
N PRO A 150 -37.58 -5.22 24.53
CA PRO A 150 -36.32 -4.80 23.93
C PRO A 150 -35.57 -5.95 23.22
N GLY A 151 -34.89 -5.63 22.13
CA GLY A 151 -33.98 -6.52 21.40
C GLY A 151 -32.52 -6.05 21.44
N ILE A 152 -31.66 -6.76 20.72
CA ILE A 152 -30.30 -6.33 20.37
C ILE A 152 -30.08 -6.46 18.86
N ILE A 153 -29.13 -5.72 18.31
CA ILE A 153 -28.75 -5.78 16.91
C ILE A 153 -27.57 -6.74 16.75
N ILE A 154 -27.69 -7.66 15.81
CA ILE A 154 -26.61 -8.55 15.42
C ILE A 154 -26.35 -8.51 13.92
N ALA A 155 -25.09 -8.70 13.54
CA ALA A 155 -24.65 -8.94 12.17
C ALA A 155 -23.68 -10.13 12.17
N VAL A 156 -23.67 -10.93 11.10
CA VAL A 156 -22.69 -12.01 10.90
C VAL A 156 -21.70 -11.54 9.85
N ASP A 157 -20.44 -11.40 10.21
CA ASP A 157 -19.41 -10.76 9.39
C ASP A 157 -19.92 -9.42 8.79
N GLU A 158 -20.00 -9.31 7.46
CA GLU A 158 -20.45 -8.12 6.72
C GLU A 158 -21.93 -8.16 6.32
N ASP A 159 -22.72 -9.11 6.84
CA ASP A 159 -24.15 -9.22 6.54
C ASP A 159 -24.97 -8.05 7.08
N VAL A 160 -26.15 -7.84 6.47
CA VAL A 160 -27.12 -6.81 6.90
C VAL A 160 -27.53 -7.03 8.36
N PRO A 161 -27.36 -6.02 9.25
CA PRO A 161 -27.73 -6.10 10.65
C PRO A 161 -29.22 -6.40 10.86
N LYS A 162 -29.53 -7.20 11.89
CA LYS A 162 -30.88 -7.62 12.25
C LYS A 162 -31.10 -7.45 13.74
N GLU A 163 -32.28 -6.94 14.10
CA GLU A 163 -32.73 -6.92 15.48
C GLU A 163 -33.25 -8.31 15.90
N VAL A 164 -32.79 -8.78 17.04
CA VAL A 164 -33.15 -10.08 17.62
C VAL A 164 -33.58 -9.93 19.08
N LYS A 165 -34.52 -10.76 19.52
CA LYS A 165 -35.03 -10.73 20.91
C LYS A 165 -34.07 -11.46 21.84
N PHE A 166 -34.05 -11.03 23.11
CA PHE A 166 -33.43 -11.82 24.18
C PHE A 166 -34.02 -13.24 24.20
N GLY A 167 -33.15 -14.24 24.38
CA GLY A 167 -33.46 -15.66 24.30
C GLY A 167 -33.22 -16.30 22.92
N THR A 168 -32.98 -15.51 21.86
CA THR A 168 -32.58 -16.06 20.55
C THR A 168 -31.20 -16.72 20.64
N LYS A 169 -31.05 -17.89 20.03
CA LYS A 169 -29.77 -18.62 19.99
C LYS A 169 -28.91 -18.10 18.84
N LEU A 170 -27.67 -17.74 19.13
CA LEU A 170 -26.75 -17.21 18.11
C LEU A 170 -26.34 -18.28 17.08
N VAL A 171 -26.36 -19.56 17.48
CA VAL A 171 -26.05 -20.67 16.59
C VAL A 171 -27.00 -20.75 15.39
N ASP A 172 -28.23 -20.25 15.52
CA ASP A 172 -29.25 -20.32 14.46
C ASP A 172 -28.88 -19.44 13.25
N PHE A 173 -27.91 -18.53 13.40
CA PHE A 173 -27.39 -17.67 12.33
C PHE A 173 -26.14 -18.24 11.64
N LEU A 174 -25.65 -19.42 12.04
CA LEU A 174 -24.37 -19.95 11.59
C LEU A 174 -24.53 -21.28 10.85
N ASP A 175 -23.75 -21.49 9.79
CA ASP A 175 -23.55 -22.82 9.18
C ASP A 175 -22.55 -23.64 10.03
N THR A 176 -23.07 -24.27 11.09
CA THR A 176 -22.25 -25.02 12.07
C THR A 176 -21.38 -26.12 11.48
N ALA A 177 -21.61 -26.57 10.25
CA ALA A 177 -20.81 -27.65 9.64
C ALA A 177 -19.36 -27.23 9.32
N LYS A 178 -19.06 -25.92 9.24
CA LYS A 178 -17.76 -25.39 8.84
C LYS A 178 -17.12 -24.43 9.84
N VAL A 179 -17.83 -24.15 10.94
CA VAL A 179 -17.44 -23.13 11.92
C VAL A 179 -16.78 -23.79 13.11
N LYS A 180 -15.57 -23.34 13.45
CA LYS A 180 -14.85 -23.75 14.67
C LYS A 180 -15.35 -22.96 15.88
N SER A 181 -15.49 -21.65 15.69
CA SER A 181 -15.85 -20.69 16.73
C SER A 181 -16.29 -19.37 16.11
N VAL A 182 -16.70 -18.43 16.95
CA VAL A 182 -16.97 -17.05 16.52
C VAL A 182 -16.21 -16.09 17.41
N MET A 183 -15.93 -14.90 16.92
CA MET A 183 -15.43 -13.79 17.72
C MET A 183 -16.49 -12.71 17.79
N ILE A 184 -16.83 -12.27 19.01
CA ILE A 184 -17.82 -11.23 19.24
C ILE A 184 -17.28 -10.26 20.29
N ASN A 185 -17.25 -8.96 19.97
CA ASN A 185 -16.64 -7.92 20.81
C ASN A 185 -15.26 -8.35 21.34
N HIS A 186 -14.40 -8.79 20.41
CA HIS A 186 -13.02 -9.22 20.65
C HIS A 186 -12.84 -10.48 21.51
N HIS A 187 -13.91 -11.20 21.83
CA HIS A 187 -13.85 -12.44 22.62
C HIS A 187 -14.19 -13.64 21.73
N PHE A 188 -13.37 -14.69 21.75
CA PHE A 188 -13.65 -15.94 21.05
C PHE A 188 -14.62 -16.81 21.85
N TYR A 189 -15.73 -17.22 21.22
CA TYR A 189 -16.73 -18.12 21.79
C TYR A 189 -16.74 -19.46 21.06
N ARG A 190 -16.71 -20.55 21.82
CA ARG A 190 -16.97 -21.89 21.29
C ARG A 190 -18.46 -22.07 20.97
N LEU A 191 -18.77 -22.89 19.97
CA LEU A 191 -20.14 -23.08 19.49
C LEU A 191 -21.11 -23.64 20.54
N ASP A 192 -20.63 -24.44 21.49
CA ASP A 192 -21.43 -24.97 22.60
C ASP A 192 -21.98 -23.86 23.51
N VAL A 193 -21.21 -22.78 23.69
CA VAL A 193 -21.61 -21.62 24.50
C VAL A 193 -22.72 -20.80 23.84
N LEU A 194 -22.73 -20.75 22.50
CA LEU A 194 -23.71 -19.98 21.71
C LEU A 194 -25.14 -20.55 21.75
N ASN A 195 -25.31 -21.76 22.26
CA ASN A 195 -26.62 -22.43 22.41
C ASN A 195 -27.47 -21.90 23.57
N ASN A 196 -26.87 -21.17 24.50
CA ASN A 196 -27.53 -20.73 25.73
C ASN A 196 -28.48 -19.53 25.55
N GLY A 197 -28.57 -18.99 24.32
CA GLY A 197 -29.39 -17.83 23.99
C GLY A 197 -28.78 -16.51 24.48
N ILE A 198 -29.15 -15.40 23.83
CA ILE A 198 -28.74 -14.05 24.26
C ILE A 198 -29.49 -13.72 25.57
N ILE A 199 -28.76 -13.44 26.65
CA ILE A 199 -29.35 -13.02 27.93
C ILE A 199 -29.09 -11.54 28.19
N LYS A 200 -29.94 -10.91 29.02
CA LYS A 200 -29.92 -9.46 29.28
C LYS A 200 -28.65 -9.00 29.98
N GLU A 201 -28.00 -9.92 30.70
CA GLU A 201 -26.78 -9.73 31.47
C GLU A 201 -25.51 -10.01 30.66
N ASN A 202 -25.61 -10.29 29.35
CA ASN A 202 -24.45 -10.57 28.49
C ASN A 202 -24.72 -10.10 27.04
N SER A 203 -24.98 -8.81 26.86
CA SER A 203 -25.07 -8.21 25.53
C SER A 203 -23.70 -8.14 24.90
N TYR A 204 -23.61 -8.58 23.65
CA TYR A 204 -22.38 -8.86 22.93
C TYR A 204 -21.62 -7.61 22.44
N GLY A 205 -21.75 -6.48 23.13
CA GLY A 205 -20.91 -5.26 23.04
C GLY A 205 -20.92 -4.48 21.72
N SER A 206 -20.49 -5.13 20.63
CA SER A 206 -20.45 -4.63 19.25
C SER A 206 -21.56 -5.20 18.38
N GLY A 207 -22.12 -6.35 18.73
CA GLY A 207 -23.18 -7.03 17.94
C GLY A 207 -22.69 -7.71 16.65
N VAL A 208 -21.41 -7.62 16.29
CA VAL A 208 -20.85 -8.28 15.10
C VAL A 208 -20.28 -9.64 15.45
N ILE A 209 -20.71 -10.67 14.73
CA ILE A 209 -20.31 -12.06 14.88
C ILE A 209 -19.32 -12.40 13.76
N HIS A 210 -18.04 -12.39 14.09
CA HIS A 210 -16.97 -12.76 13.15
C HIS A 210 -16.78 -14.27 13.12
N ILE A 211 -16.92 -14.90 11.96
CA ILE A 211 -16.80 -16.36 11.84
C ILE A 211 -15.33 -16.80 11.85
N ILE A 212 -15.03 -17.84 12.64
CA ILE A 212 -13.73 -18.53 12.62
C ILE A 212 -13.94 -19.96 12.11
N TYR A 213 -13.29 -20.30 11.00
CA TYR A 213 -13.47 -21.60 10.34
C TYR A 213 -12.58 -22.69 10.94
N GLU A 214 -12.89 -23.96 10.63
CA GLU A 214 -12.11 -25.14 11.08
C GLU A 214 -10.60 -25.05 10.75
N ASN A 215 -10.28 -24.53 9.58
CA ASN A 215 -8.90 -24.41 9.12
C ASN A 215 -8.18 -23.15 9.62
N ASP A 216 -8.84 -22.28 10.39
CA ASP A 216 -8.23 -21.06 10.91
C ASP A 216 -7.39 -21.33 12.16
N CYS A 217 -6.22 -20.70 12.24
CA CYS A 217 -5.38 -20.72 13.44
C CYS A 217 -5.85 -19.65 14.44
N ILE A 218 -6.27 -20.06 15.64
CA ILE A 218 -6.74 -19.13 16.68
C ILE A 218 -5.62 -18.18 17.13
N VAL A 219 -4.39 -18.67 17.24
CA VAL A 219 -3.23 -17.85 17.65
C VAL A 219 -2.95 -16.76 16.62
N GLU A 220 -3.02 -17.08 15.33
CA GLU A 220 -2.83 -16.11 14.25
C GLU A 220 -3.99 -15.10 14.19
N LYS A 221 -5.23 -15.56 14.32
CA LYS A 221 -6.41 -14.67 14.41
C LYS A 221 -6.30 -13.72 15.59
N THR A 222 -5.86 -14.22 16.75
CA THR A 222 -5.62 -13.41 17.95
C THR A 222 -4.56 -12.35 17.69
N LYS A 223 -3.42 -12.70 17.08
CA LYS A 223 -2.38 -11.73 16.70
C LYS A 223 -2.93 -10.64 15.80
N LYS A 224 -3.66 -11.01 14.74
CA LYS A 224 -4.26 -10.05 13.80
C LYS A 224 -5.22 -9.09 14.51
N GLU A 225 -6.03 -9.61 15.41
CA GLU A 225 -6.98 -8.81 16.17
C GLU A 225 -6.29 -7.85 17.14
N LEU A 226 -5.27 -8.30 17.87
CA LEU A 226 -4.45 -7.45 18.74
C LEU A 226 -3.77 -6.31 17.96
N GLU A 227 -3.28 -6.61 16.76
CA GLU A 227 -2.70 -5.60 15.86
C GLU A 227 -3.74 -4.55 15.42
N ASN A 228 -4.95 -4.99 15.06
CA ASN A 228 -6.06 -4.09 14.70
C ASN A 228 -6.45 -3.19 15.88
N LEU A 229 -6.62 -3.76 17.07
CA LEU A 229 -6.92 -3.05 18.30
C LEU A 229 -5.85 -2.02 18.67
N ARG A 230 -4.57 -2.36 18.42
CA ARG A 230 -3.46 -1.44 18.64
C ARG A 230 -3.51 -0.24 17.70
N LYS A 231 -3.89 -0.43 16.43
CA LYS A 231 -4.08 0.67 15.45
C LYS A 231 -5.25 1.58 15.81
N GLN A 232 -6.31 1.01 16.36
CA GLN A 232 -7.53 1.75 16.71
C GLN A 232 -7.49 2.39 18.11
N SER A 233 -6.54 2.00 18.95
CA SER A 233 -6.41 2.58 20.29
C SER A 233 -5.87 4.01 20.26
N CYS A 234 -6.47 4.91 21.04
CA CYS A 234 -5.94 6.26 21.26
C CYS A 234 -4.61 6.30 22.06
N GLY A 235 -4.20 5.17 22.64
CA GLY A 235 -2.93 5.02 23.37
C GLY A 235 -2.81 5.82 24.68
N LYS A 236 -3.90 6.42 25.20
CA LYS A 236 -3.85 7.28 26.40
C LYS A 236 -3.70 6.53 27.72
N CYS A 237 -4.24 5.32 27.84
CA CYS A 237 -4.05 4.49 29.04
C CYS A 237 -2.76 3.68 28.89
N THR A 238 -1.85 3.74 29.87
CA THR A 238 -0.59 3.00 29.84
C THR A 238 -0.83 1.48 29.69
N PHE A 239 -1.77 0.92 30.45
CA PHE A 239 -2.12 -0.50 30.35
C PHE A 239 -2.68 -0.89 28.99
N CYS A 240 -3.46 -0.02 28.33
CA CYS A 240 -3.95 -0.28 26.99
C CYS A 240 -2.82 -0.23 25.96
N ARG A 241 -1.99 0.83 25.99
CA ARG A 241 -0.91 1.04 25.02
C ARG A 241 0.18 -0.01 25.12
N GLU A 242 0.73 -0.20 26.32
CA GLU A 242 1.81 -1.16 26.54
C GLU A 242 1.29 -2.60 26.57
N GLY A 243 0.11 -2.82 27.18
CA GLY A 243 -0.49 -4.15 27.23
C GLY A 243 -0.79 -4.72 25.85
N LEU A 244 -1.39 -3.92 24.95
CA LEU A 244 -1.60 -4.36 23.56
C LEU A 244 -0.31 -4.67 22.83
N TYR A 245 0.73 -3.85 23.02
CA TYR A 245 2.04 -4.13 22.42
C TYR A 245 2.64 -5.44 22.93
N GLN A 246 2.63 -5.67 24.25
CA GLN A 246 3.17 -6.89 24.83
C GLN A 246 2.38 -8.13 24.39
N LEU A 247 1.05 -8.06 24.36
CA LEU A 247 0.20 -9.15 23.88
C LEU A 247 0.45 -9.45 22.39
N ASP A 248 0.56 -8.43 21.54
CA ASP A 248 0.89 -8.56 20.12
C ASP A 248 2.26 -9.25 19.92
N VAL A 249 3.28 -8.84 20.66
CA VAL A 249 4.62 -9.48 20.63
C VAL A 249 4.55 -10.94 21.08
N ILE A 250 3.86 -11.24 22.18
CA ILE A 250 3.72 -12.60 22.70
C ILE A 250 3.07 -13.51 21.65
N PHE A 251 1.96 -13.07 21.04
CA PHE A 251 1.27 -13.88 20.02
C PHE A 251 2.05 -13.96 18.70
N ASP A 252 2.82 -12.93 18.32
CA ASP A 252 3.78 -12.99 17.21
C ASP A 252 4.88 -14.04 17.47
N ASP A 253 5.40 -14.09 18.70
CA ASP A 253 6.36 -15.10 19.12
C ASP A 253 5.73 -16.51 19.19
N MET A 254 4.43 -16.62 19.50
CA MET A 254 3.71 -17.90 19.39
C MET A 254 3.62 -18.39 17.94
N ILE A 255 3.29 -17.54 16.96
CA ILE A 255 3.20 -17.97 15.55
C ILE A 255 4.58 -18.20 14.91
N LYS A 256 5.63 -17.55 15.43
CA LYS A 256 7.02 -17.72 14.98
C LYS A 256 7.80 -18.79 15.73
N GLY A 257 7.18 -19.43 16.74
CA GLY A 257 7.79 -20.51 17.51
C GLY A 257 8.88 -20.07 18.49
N ARG A 258 8.86 -18.81 18.92
CA ARG A 258 9.80 -18.21 19.89
C ARG A 258 9.23 -18.05 21.30
N SER A 259 7.91 -18.21 21.46
CA SER A 259 7.24 -18.09 22.78
C SER A 259 7.71 -19.12 23.79
N GLU A 260 7.60 -18.80 25.07
CA GLU A 260 7.88 -19.70 26.19
C GLU A 260 6.63 -19.89 27.06
N LYS A 261 6.69 -20.81 28.04
CA LYS A 261 5.53 -21.14 28.87
C LYS A 261 5.12 -19.97 29.76
N GLU A 262 6.09 -19.17 30.17
CA GLU A 262 5.95 -18.00 31.03
C GLU A 262 5.09 -16.91 30.38
N ASP A 263 5.04 -16.86 29.05
CA ASP A 263 4.22 -15.91 28.29
C ASP A 263 2.72 -16.07 28.58
N LEU A 264 2.25 -17.30 28.88
CA LEU A 264 0.85 -17.53 29.24
C LEU A 264 0.46 -16.84 30.55
N ALA A 265 1.36 -16.88 31.55
CA ALA A 265 1.13 -16.19 32.82
C ALA A 265 1.13 -14.67 32.62
N MET A 266 2.01 -14.17 31.74
CA MET A 266 2.04 -12.76 31.37
C MET A 266 0.74 -12.32 30.68
N VAL A 267 0.20 -13.14 29.75
CA VAL A 267 -1.09 -12.85 29.11
C VAL A 267 -2.21 -12.78 30.15
N GLU A 268 -2.30 -13.74 31.08
CA GLU A 268 -3.32 -13.73 32.15
C GLU A 268 -3.21 -12.47 33.03
N GLU A 269 -1.99 -12.11 33.44
CA GLU A 269 -1.75 -10.94 34.28
C GLU A 269 -2.09 -9.62 33.56
N LEU A 270 -1.59 -9.45 32.32
CA LEU A 270 -1.81 -8.24 31.53
C LEU A 270 -3.28 -8.03 31.20
N THR A 271 -3.97 -9.07 30.72
CA THR A 271 -5.37 -8.97 30.31
C THR A 271 -6.27 -8.68 31.51
N SER A 272 -5.99 -9.28 32.67
CA SER A 272 -6.64 -8.95 33.94
C SER A 272 -6.38 -7.50 34.35
N ALA A 273 -5.13 -7.03 34.31
CA ALA A 273 -4.77 -5.66 34.67
C ALA A 273 -5.43 -4.63 33.75
N MET A 274 -5.50 -4.89 32.44
CA MET A 274 -6.16 -4.03 31.45
C MET A 274 -7.66 -3.85 31.76
N LYS A 275 -8.36 -4.93 32.15
CA LYS A 275 -9.79 -4.89 32.47
C LYS A 275 -10.14 -3.90 33.59
N PHE A 276 -9.27 -3.76 34.59
CA PHE A 276 -9.49 -2.88 35.73
C PHE A 276 -8.83 -1.50 35.59
N SER A 277 -7.72 -1.42 34.85
CA SER A 277 -6.86 -0.23 34.84
C SER A 277 -7.05 0.67 33.62
N CYS A 278 -7.86 0.27 32.64
CA CYS A 278 -8.20 1.06 31.48
C CYS A 278 -9.50 1.86 31.66
N ASN A 279 -9.54 3.06 31.08
CA ASN A 279 -10.64 4.00 31.29
C ASN A 279 -11.88 3.73 30.43
N CYS A 280 -11.71 3.38 29.16
CA CYS A 280 -12.81 3.19 28.20
C CYS A 280 -13.04 1.70 27.89
N SER A 281 -14.18 1.39 27.24
CA SER A 281 -14.54 0.01 26.86
C SER A 281 -13.50 -0.67 25.98
N LEU A 282 -12.94 0.02 24.97
CA LEU A 282 -11.85 -0.52 24.16
C LEU A 282 -10.69 -1.00 25.02
N GLY A 283 -10.13 -0.13 25.87
CA GLY A 283 -8.98 -0.51 26.69
C GLY A 283 -9.26 -1.63 27.69
N LYS A 284 -10.51 -1.77 28.15
CA LYS A 284 -10.93 -2.86 29.05
C LYS A 284 -11.12 -4.18 28.32
N CYS A 285 -11.57 -4.15 27.06
CA CYS A 285 -11.85 -5.33 26.24
C CYS A 285 -10.70 -5.72 25.30
N SER A 286 -9.72 -4.84 25.07
CA SER A 286 -8.69 -5.08 24.05
C SER A 286 -7.70 -6.20 24.40
N GLY A 287 -7.75 -6.71 25.64
CA GLY A 287 -7.05 -7.93 26.05
C GLY A 287 -7.86 -9.22 25.85
N GLU A 288 -9.16 -9.13 25.56
CA GLU A 288 -10.06 -10.28 25.43
C GLU A 288 -9.68 -11.24 24.28
N PRO A 289 -9.10 -10.82 23.13
CA PRO A 289 -8.66 -11.77 22.12
C PRO A 289 -7.63 -12.75 22.68
N ALA A 290 -6.65 -12.21 23.41
CA ALA A 290 -5.61 -12.99 24.04
C ALA A 290 -6.15 -13.86 25.18
N ALA A 291 -6.96 -13.28 26.08
CA ALA A 291 -7.53 -13.99 27.21
C ALA A 291 -8.42 -15.16 26.76
N SER A 292 -9.36 -14.91 25.84
CA SER A 292 -10.27 -15.94 25.33
C SER A 292 -9.54 -17.01 24.51
N ALA A 293 -8.49 -16.65 23.76
CA ALA A 293 -7.67 -17.64 23.05
C ALA A 293 -7.01 -18.65 24.01
N ILE A 294 -6.41 -18.16 25.11
CA ILE A 294 -5.72 -19.06 26.06
C ILE A 294 -6.67 -19.87 26.94
N THR A 295 -7.90 -19.39 27.17
CA THR A 295 -8.90 -20.10 27.97
C THR A 295 -9.73 -21.07 27.13
N GLU A 296 -10.35 -20.60 26.05
CA GLU A 296 -11.26 -21.39 25.21
C GLU A 296 -10.51 -22.33 24.27
N PHE A 297 -9.31 -21.94 23.81
CA PHE A 297 -8.50 -22.71 22.85
C PHE A 297 -7.16 -23.14 23.44
N LYS A 298 -7.14 -23.41 24.74
CA LYS A 298 -5.94 -23.81 25.49
C LYS A 298 -5.11 -24.90 24.79
N LEU A 299 -5.75 -25.94 24.26
CA LEU A 299 -5.04 -27.03 23.58
C LEU A 299 -4.37 -26.60 22.28
N GLU A 300 -4.94 -25.63 21.55
CA GLU A 300 -4.37 -25.09 20.31
C GLU A 300 -3.21 -24.14 20.61
N VAL A 301 -3.38 -23.27 21.63
CA VAL A 301 -2.32 -22.38 22.11
C VAL A 301 -1.13 -23.17 22.68
N GLU A 302 -1.38 -24.16 23.54
CA GLU A 302 -0.32 -24.99 24.11
C GLU A 302 0.46 -25.77 23.03
N GLN A 303 -0.15 -26.08 21.88
CA GLN A 303 0.55 -26.71 20.77
C GLN A 303 1.57 -25.77 20.11
N HIS A 304 1.26 -24.48 19.99
CA HIS A 304 2.19 -23.48 19.47
C HIS A 304 3.42 -23.32 20.37
N ILE A 305 3.21 -23.40 21.69
CA ILE A 305 4.27 -23.22 22.69
C ILE A 305 5.04 -24.53 22.90
N LYS A 306 4.38 -25.59 23.38
CA LYS A 306 5.05 -26.83 23.84
C LYS A 306 5.46 -27.75 22.70
N LYS A 307 4.60 -27.89 21.69
CA LYS A 307 4.85 -28.81 20.56
C LYS A 307 5.51 -28.12 19.37
N ARG A 308 5.65 -26.79 19.42
CA ARG A 308 6.12 -25.96 18.31
C ARG A 308 5.36 -26.31 17.03
N GLY A 309 4.02 -26.30 17.12
CA GLY A 309 3.13 -26.77 16.07
C GLY A 309 1.83 -25.96 16.00
N CYS A 310 1.32 -25.77 14.79
CA CYS A 310 0.02 -25.16 14.49
C CYS A 310 -0.97 -26.25 14.02
N PRO A 311 -2.01 -26.57 14.81
CA PRO A 311 -3.00 -27.60 14.44
C PRO A 311 -3.73 -27.30 13.12
N ALA A 312 -3.96 -26.02 12.85
CA ALA A 312 -4.60 -25.53 11.64
C ALA A 312 -3.69 -25.54 10.40
N GLY A 313 -2.38 -25.73 10.57
CA GLY A 313 -1.43 -25.77 9.45
C GLY A 313 -1.08 -24.41 8.83
N GLN A 314 -1.58 -23.29 9.37
CA GLN A 314 -1.41 -21.96 8.77
C GLN A 314 -0.06 -21.31 9.10
N CYS A 315 0.48 -21.51 10.31
CA CYS A 315 1.74 -20.89 10.71
C CYS A 315 2.96 -21.58 10.07
N LEU A 316 3.56 -20.91 9.09
CA LEU A 316 4.69 -21.42 8.30
C LEU A 316 5.94 -21.76 9.13
N ALA A 317 6.14 -21.09 10.28
CA ALA A 317 7.25 -21.37 11.18
C ALA A 317 7.29 -22.85 11.63
N PHE A 318 6.13 -23.48 11.77
CA PHE A 318 6.00 -24.87 12.21
C PHE A 318 5.83 -25.87 11.08
N THR A 319 5.70 -25.40 9.85
CA THR A 319 5.66 -26.27 8.68
C THR A 319 7.07 -26.78 8.43
N ASN A 320 7.25 -28.10 8.40
CA ASN A 320 8.52 -28.71 8.02
C ASN A 320 8.30 -29.64 6.83
N ILE A 321 9.25 -29.63 5.90
CA ILE A 321 9.28 -30.55 4.77
C ILE A 321 10.51 -31.41 4.94
N TYR A 322 10.33 -32.72 5.02
CA TYR A 322 11.44 -33.65 5.17
C TYR A 322 11.31 -34.86 4.24
N VAL A 323 12.42 -35.56 4.03
CA VAL A 323 12.46 -36.80 3.24
C VAL A 323 12.35 -38.00 4.18
N ASP A 324 11.28 -38.79 4.09
CA ASP A 324 11.11 -40.05 4.82
C ASP A 324 12.14 -41.09 4.31
N PRO A 325 13.14 -41.46 5.13
CA PRO A 325 14.22 -42.35 4.72
C PRO A 325 13.73 -43.77 4.39
N ARG A 326 12.53 -44.16 4.84
CA ARG A 326 11.94 -45.47 4.55
C ARG A 326 11.34 -45.54 3.14
N LYS A 327 10.90 -44.40 2.61
CA LYS A 327 10.24 -44.29 1.31
C LYS A 327 11.20 -43.83 0.21
N CYS A 328 12.19 -43.02 0.54
CA CYS A 328 13.10 -42.45 -0.45
C CYS A 328 13.94 -43.54 -1.15
N LYS A 329 13.93 -43.52 -2.50
CA LYS A 329 14.72 -44.42 -3.34
C LYS A 329 15.97 -43.76 -3.93
N GLY A 330 16.24 -42.50 -3.61
CA GLY A 330 17.42 -41.77 -4.09
C GLY A 330 17.44 -41.56 -5.60
N CYS A 331 16.29 -41.26 -6.19
CA CYS A 331 16.16 -40.99 -7.63
C CYS A 331 16.64 -39.59 -8.04
N GLY A 332 16.74 -38.64 -7.11
CA GLY A 332 17.25 -37.30 -7.36
C GLY A 332 16.25 -36.30 -7.97
N LYS A 333 15.07 -36.73 -8.43
CA LYS A 333 14.08 -35.83 -9.07
C LYS A 333 13.72 -34.57 -8.28
N CYS A 334 13.67 -34.68 -6.95
CA CYS A 334 13.40 -33.54 -6.07
C CYS A 334 14.44 -32.42 -6.18
N LEU A 335 15.70 -32.74 -6.52
CA LEU A 335 16.76 -31.75 -6.75
C LEU A 335 16.46 -30.92 -8.01
N GLU A 336 15.96 -31.54 -9.08
CA GLU A 336 15.73 -30.89 -10.39
C GLU A 336 14.59 -29.86 -10.35
N VAL A 337 13.74 -29.93 -9.33
CA VAL A 337 12.51 -29.12 -9.22
C VAL A 337 12.52 -28.19 -8.00
N CYS A 338 13.63 -28.17 -7.25
CA CYS A 338 13.77 -27.27 -6.11
C CYS A 338 14.23 -25.89 -6.61
N PRO A 339 13.41 -24.83 -6.45
CA PRO A 339 13.77 -23.49 -6.96
C PRO A 339 14.95 -22.86 -6.20
N GLU A 340 15.14 -23.23 -4.94
CA GLU A 340 16.19 -22.70 -4.05
C GLU A 340 17.44 -23.58 -3.99
N ASP A 341 17.49 -24.67 -4.78
CA ASP A 341 18.56 -25.67 -4.73
C ASP A 341 18.85 -26.25 -3.32
N CYS A 342 17.88 -26.18 -2.40
CA CYS A 342 18.04 -26.55 -0.99
C CYS A 342 17.99 -28.07 -0.72
N ILE A 343 18.09 -28.93 -1.75
CA ILE A 343 17.98 -30.40 -1.61
C ILE A 343 19.29 -31.08 -2.00
N GLU A 344 20.01 -31.64 -1.03
CA GLU A 344 21.15 -32.49 -1.32
C GLU A 344 20.70 -33.90 -1.75
N ALA A 345 20.95 -34.27 -3.01
CA ALA A 345 20.68 -35.62 -3.51
C ALA A 345 21.92 -36.24 -4.17
N LYS A 346 22.14 -37.54 -3.92
CA LYS A 346 23.10 -38.37 -4.66
C LYS A 346 22.38 -39.64 -5.11
N LYS A 347 22.60 -40.08 -6.35
CA LYS A 347 21.97 -41.28 -6.91
C LYS A 347 22.20 -42.49 -5.99
N GLY A 348 21.12 -43.13 -5.54
CA GLY A 348 21.17 -44.26 -4.59
C GLY A 348 21.34 -43.88 -3.11
N TYR A 349 21.30 -42.60 -2.76
CA TYR A 349 21.29 -42.08 -1.39
C TYR A 349 19.96 -41.38 -1.09
N ILE A 350 19.59 -41.37 0.19
CA ILE A 350 18.41 -40.63 0.66
C ILE A 350 18.69 -39.14 0.49
N SER A 351 17.84 -38.44 -0.26
CA SER A 351 17.89 -36.97 -0.39
C SER A 351 17.72 -36.31 0.98
N MET A 352 18.40 -35.19 1.19
CA MET A 352 18.28 -34.37 2.41
C MET A 352 17.86 -32.97 2.01
N ILE A 353 17.00 -32.35 2.81
CA ILE A 353 16.55 -30.96 2.59
C ILE A 353 17.30 -30.10 3.61
N ASP A 354 17.91 -29.01 3.15
CA ASP A 354 18.43 -27.97 4.03
C ASP A 354 17.25 -27.15 4.55
N GLU A 355 16.96 -27.28 5.84
CA GLU A 355 15.83 -26.59 6.48
C GLU A 355 16.04 -25.08 6.59
N PHE A 356 17.28 -24.58 6.47
CA PHE A 356 17.57 -23.14 6.54
C PHE A 356 17.26 -22.44 5.22
N ASP A 357 17.64 -23.05 4.10
CA ASP A 357 17.44 -22.48 2.76
C ASP A 357 16.07 -22.85 2.15
N CYS A 358 15.33 -23.80 2.73
CA CYS A 358 14.04 -24.23 2.21
C CYS A 358 12.92 -23.20 2.44
N THR A 359 12.38 -22.64 1.36
CA THR A 359 11.20 -21.75 1.36
C THR A 359 9.87 -22.47 1.62
N LYS A 360 9.89 -23.81 1.78
CA LYS A 360 8.71 -24.65 2.04
C LYS A 360 7.65 -24.60 0.93
N CYS A 361 8.06 -24.31 -0.31
CA CYS A 361 7.20 -24.19 -1.49
C CYS A 361 6.40 -25.46 -1.85
N GLY A 362 6.89 -26.64 -1.46
CA GLY A 362 6.19 -27.91 -1.65
C GLY A 362 6.33 -28.57 -3.02
N ILE A 363 6.95 -27.92 -4.01
CA ILE A 363 7.09 -28.45 -5.40
C ILE A 363 7.72 -29.85 -5.43
N CYS A 364 8.73 -30.08 -4.59
CA CYS A 364 9.41 -31.37 -4.49
C CYS A 364 8.53 -32.52 -3.98
N ILE A 365 7.39 -32.21 -3.32
CA ILE A 365 6.45 -33.21 -2.81
C ILE A 365 5.71 -33.86 -3.98
N ASP A 366 5.17 -33.04 -4.89
CA ASP A 366 4.35 -33.49 -6.02
C ASP A 366 5.18 -34.29 -7.02
N GLU A 367 6.46 -33.94 -7.16
CA GLU A 367 7.40 -34.59 -8.07
C GLU A 367 8.06 -35.84 -7.49
N CYS A 368 7.80 -36.17 -6.22
CA CYS A 368 8.39 -37.34 -5.58
C CYS A 368 7.63 -38.62 -5.98
N PRO A 369 8.16 -39.48 -6.87
CA PRO A 369 7.42 -40.66 -7.37
C PRO A 369 7.20 -41.74 -6.30
N ASN A 370 7.80 -41.58 -5.12
CA ASN A 370 7.69 -42.53 -4.00
C ASN A 370 6.93 -41.93 -2.80
N ASN A 371 6.35 -40.72 -2.93
CA ASN A 371 5.72 -39.98 -1.83
C ASN A 371 6.61 -39.95 -0.58
N ALA A 372 7.92 -39.78 -0.82
CA ALA A 372 8.95 -39.82 0.20
C ALA A 372 9.21 -38.45 0.82
N ILE A 373 8.84 -37.36 0.15
CA ILE A 373 8.93 -36.02 0.72
C ILE A 373 7.60 -35.72 1.40
N VAL A 374 7.65 -35.41 2.69
CA VAL A 374 6.50 -35.31 3.57
C VAL A 374 6.49 -33.92 4.19
N LYS A 375 5.38 -33.20 4.00
CA LYS A 375 5.06 -31.98 4.74
C LYS A 375 4.40 -32.37 6.07
N VAL A 376 4.97 -31.92 7.17
CA VAL A 376 4.40 -32.09 8.52
C VAL A 376 4.33 -30.76 9.24
N ASN A 377 3.41 -30.67 10.19
CA ASN A 377 3.37 -29.56 11.12
C ASN A 377 4.00 -30.00 12.46
N GLY A 378 4.91 -29.19 12.99
CA GLY A 378 5.65 -29.47 14.21
C GLY A 378 6.93 -30.28 13.97
N LYS A 379 7.40 -30.98 15.01
CA LYS A 379 8.72 -31.64 15.00
C LYS A 379 8.85 -32.71 13.90
N THR A 380 9.96 -32.67 13.18
CA THR A 380 10.36 -33.73 12.25
C THR A 380 10.80 -34.99 13.02
N PRO A 381 10.62 -36.20 12.46
CA PRO A 381 11.20 -37.41 13.03
C PRO A 381 12.74 -37.33 12.98
N LYS A 382 13.46 -38.17 13.72
CA LYS A 382 14.94 -38.20 13.63
C LYS A 382 15.37 -38.56 12.20
N LEU A 383 15.91 -37.59 11.48
CA LEU A 383 16.41 -37.74 10.12
C LEU A 383 17.89 -38.12 10.11
N PRO A 384 18.38 -38.78 9.05
CA PRO A 384 19.81 -38.98 8.87
C PRO A 384 20.52 -37.62 8.74
N THR A 385 21.57 -37.40 9.53
CA THR A 385 22.36 -36.15 9.51
C THR A 385 23.48 -36.17 8.46
N LYS A 386 23.56 -37.24 7.66
CA LYS A 386 24.54 -37.46 6.60
C LYS A 386 23.87 -38.23 5.47
N LEU A 387 24.33 -38.00 4.24
CA LEU A 387 23.90 -38.76 3.06
C LEU A 387 24.00 -40.26 3.33
N THR A 388 22.83 -40.89 3.45
CA THR A 388 22.70 -42.29 3.84
C THR A 388 22.27 -43.11 2.63
N ARG A 389 23.00 -44.19 2.34
CA ARG A 389 22.75 -45.03 1.16
C ARG A 389 21.44 -45.82 1.30
N VAL A 390 20.65 -45.88 0.23
CA VAL A 390 19.42 -46.68 0.19
C VAL A 390 19.81 -48.17 0.15
N LYS A 391 19.25 -48.95 1.08
CA LYS A 391 19.45 -50.41 1.20
C LYS A 391 19.11 -51.09 -0.15
N GLY A 392 20.08 -51.78 -0.76
CA GLY A 392 19.90 -52.51 -2.03
C GLY A 392 20.37 -51.79 -3.31
N SER A 393 20.93 -50.57 -3.22
CA SER A 393 21.52 -49.87 -4.38
C SER A 393 22.86 -50.51 -4.81
N LYS A 394 23.07 -50.77 -6.11
CA LYS A 394 24.35 -51.33 -6.66
C LYS A 394 25.53 -50.36 -6.45
N ASN A 395 26.75 -50.88 -6.36
CA ASN A 395 27.97 -50.08 -6.25
C ASN A 395 28.17 -49.21 -7.50
N ILE A 396 28.48 -47.94 -7.26
CA ILE A 396 28.85 -46.98 -8.29
C ILE A 396 30.38 -47.04 -8.43
N THR A 397 30.88 -47.15 -9.66
CA THR A 397 32.29 -47.14 -10.03
C THR A 397 32.90 -45.74 -9.91
N GLU A 398 34.23 -45.66 -9.75
CA GLU A 398 34.99 -44.45 -9.41
C GLU A 398 34.87 -43.27 -10.39
N GLU A 399 34.24 -43.43 -11.56
CA GLU A 399 34.00 -42.35 -12.54
C GLU A 399 32.94 -41.31 -12.08
N ASP A 400 32.10 -41.60 -11.08
CA ASP A 400 31.04 -40.68 -10.62
C ASP A 400 31.49 -39.71 -9.50
N THR A 401 32.80 -39.63 -9.21
CA THR A 401 33.32 -38.92 -8.01
C THR A 401 34.07 -37.60 -8.24
N GLU A 402 34.24 -37.15 -9.48
CA GLU A 402 34.87 -35.85 -9.73
C GLU A 402 33.82 -34.74 -9.97
N LYS A 403 33.49 -34.01 -8.89
CA LYS A 403 33.22 -32.56 -8.88
C LYS A 403 32.66 -32.12 -7.51
N LYS A 404 33.53 -31.93 -6.53
CA LYS A 404 33.27 -31.02 -5.39
C LYS A 404 34.59 -30.37 -4.93
N LYS A 405 34.96 -29.26 -5.58
CA LYS A 405 35.64 -28.16 -4.90
C LYS A 405 34.61 -27.04 -4.77
N ARG A 406 34.53 -26.42 -3.58
CA ARG A 406 33.78 -25.19 -3.35
C ARG A 406 34.09 -24.23 -4.50
N HIS A 407 33.11 -23.97 -5.36
CA HIS A 407 33.19 -22.87 -6.28
C HIS A 407 33.08 -21.60 -5.44
N ASN A 408 34.18 -20.85 -5.31
CA ASN A 408 34.03 -19.42 -5.53
C ASN A 408 33.39 -19.32 -6.91
N LEU A 409 32.13 -18.90 -6.97
CA LEU A 409 31.39 -18.72 -8.21
C LEU A 409 32.15 -17.69 -9.06
N LYS A 410 33.11 -18.15 -9.86
CA LYS A 410 33.55 -17.39 -11.03
C LYS A 410 32.31 -17.22 -11.90
N ARG A 411 31.99 -15.99 -12.30
CA ARG A 411 30.86 -15.69 -13.18
C ARG A 411 31.01 -16.51 -14.46
N HIS A 412 30.29 -17.61 -14.58
CA HIS A 412 30.18 -18.32 -15.87
C HIS A 412 29.13 -17.58 -16.68
N ARG A 413 29.57 -16.74 -17.61
CA ARG A 413 28.76 -16.22 -18.73
C ARG A 413 28.33 -17.40 -19.60
N THR A 414 27.37 -18.16 -19.10
CA THR A 414 26.84 -19.34 -19.77
C THR A 414 25.89 -18.83 -20.83
N LYS A 415 26.26 -18.97 -22.11
CA LYS A 415 25.34 -18.64 -23.20
C LYS A 415 24.12 -19.55 -23.10
N LEU A 416 22.93 -18.97 -22.94
CA LEU A 416 21.68 -19.69 -23.04
C LEU A 416 21.51 -20.14 -24.49
N VAL A 417 21.64 -21.44 -24.74
CA VAL A 417 21.30 -22.04 -26.03
C VAL A 417 19.79 -22.28 -26.02
N ILE A 418 19.03 -21.24 -26.38
CA ILE A 418 17.58 -21.37 -26.56
C ILE A 418 17.34 -22.07 -27.92
N PRO A 419 16.59 -23.18 -28.00
CA PRO A 419 16.14 -23.70 -29.28
C PRO A 419 15.15 -22.71 -29.89
N LEU A 420 15.61 -21.92 -30.86
CA LEU A 420 14.76 -21.00 -31.62
C LEU A 420 13.57 -21.75 -32.22
N LYS A 421 12.33 -21.36 -31.86
CA LYS A 421 11.16 -21.66 -32.69
C LYS A 421 11.36 -20.91 -34.00
N LYS A 422 11.57 -21.64 -35.09
CA LYS A 422 11.54 -21.08 -36.44
C LYS A 422 10.11 -20.63 -36.75
N ASP A 423 9.80 -19.37 -36.51
CA ASP A 423 8.64 -18.75 -37.16
C ASP A 423 9.01 -18.47 -38.61
N ASN A 424 8.51 -19.34 -39.49
CA ASN A 424 8.45 -19.10 -40.92
C ASN A 424 7.35 -18.08 -41.18
N ASN A 425 7.67 -16.79 -41.11
CA ASN A 425 6.97 -15.77 -41.87
C ASN A 425 7.91 -14.62 -42.20
N LYS A 426 8.31 -14.56 -43.47
CA LYS A 426 9.00 -13.41 -44.06
C LYS A 426 7.98 -12.31 -44.32
N ALA A 427 8.18 -11.15 -43.73
CA ALA A 427 7.84 -9.88 -44.35
C ALA A 427 9.15 -9.12 -44.58
N SER A 428 9.66 -9.22 -45.80
CA SER A 428 10.77 -8.41 -46.28
C SER A 428 10.23 -7.04 -46.66
N GLU A 429 10.49 -6.02 -45.85
CA GLU A 429 10.33 -4.63 -46.27
C GLU A 429 11.69 -3.95 -46.47
N LYS A 430 11.76 -3.24 -47.60
CA LYS A 430 12.93 -2.56 -48.15
C LYS A 430 13.42 -1.49 -47.18
N ILE A 431 14.65 -1.65 -46.70
CA ILE A 431 15.42 -0.54 -46.13
C ILE A 431 15.84 0.36 -47.31
N SER A 432 15.16 1.48 -47.47
CA SER A 432 15.58 2.57 -48.34
C SER A 432 16.66 3.42 -47.67
N GLU A 433 17.73 3.63 -48.43
CA GLU A 433 18.76 4.67 -48.32
C GLU A 433 18.98 5.32 -46.95
N ILE A 434 19.94 4.76 -46.22
CA ILE A 434 20.62 5.40 -45.09
C ILE A 434 21.33 6.66 -45.62
N LYS A 435 20.86 7.84 -45.21
CA LYS A 435 21.66 9.06 -45.27
C LYS A 435 22.92 8.84 -44.43
N LYS A 436 24.07 8.77 -45.09
CA LYS A 436 25.39 8.84 -44.45
C LYS A 436 25.41 10.02 -43.47
N SER A 437 25.51 9.73 -42.18
CA SER A 437 25.93 10.72 -41.19
C SER A 437 27.32 11.22 -41.60
N LYS A 438 27.53 12.53 -41.50
CA LYS A 438 28.82 13.17 -41.83
C LYS A 438 29.93 12.44 -41.08
N GLU A 439 30.90 11.89 -41.81
CA GLU A 439 32.19 11.47 -41.25
C GLU A 439 32.87 12.72 -40.68
N GLY A 440 32.62 13.01 -39.41
CA GLY A 440 33.41 13.97 -38.66
C GLY A 440 34.83 13.44 -38.54
N THR A 441 35.81 14.27 -38.88
CA THR A 441 37.23 13.93 -38.70
C THR A 441 37.47 13.61 -37.22
N ILE A 442 38.05 12.44 -36.91
CA ILE A 442 38.39 12.05 -35.54
C ILE A 442 39.51 12.97 -35.07
N MET A 443 39.21 13.87 -34.15
CA MET A 443 40.14 14.93 -33.70
C MET A 443 40.82 14.57 -32.38
N LYS A 444 40.23 13.64 -31.60
CA LYS A 444 40.74 13.26 -30.28
C LYS A 444 40.47 11.78 -29.98
N LYS A 445 41.49 11.09 -29.47
CA LYS A 445 41.42 9.71 -28.98
C LYS A 445 41.73 9.68 -27.49
N MET A 446 40.96 8.94 -26.71
CA MET A 446 41.15 8.77 -25.27
C MET A 446 40.90 7.32 -24.85
N GLU A 447 41.43 6.92 -23.69
CA GLU A 447 41.22 5.60 -23.10
C GLU A 447 40.91 5.74 -21.61
N THR A 448 40.10 4.83 -21.08
CA THR A 448 39.71 4.77 -19.66
C THR A 448 39.25 3.35 -19.31
N ASP A 449 39.06 3.03 -18.03
CA ASP A 449 38.56 1.70 -17.64
C ASP A 449 37.05 1.58 -17.95
N ILE A 450 36.27 2.60 -17.56
CA ILE A 450 34.81 2.65 -17.73
C ILE A 450 34.36 3.95 -18.41
N ILE A 451 33.49 3.84 -19.42
CA ILE A 451 32.75 4.99 -19.99
C ILE A 451 31.34 5.01 -19.45
N ILE A 452 30.84 6.18 -19.07
CA ILE A 452 29.48 6.39 -18.58
C ILE A 452 28.78 7.41 -19.49
N ALA A 453 27.67 7.02 -20.08
CA ALA A 453 26.86 7.88 -20.94
C ALA A 453 25.69 8.48 -20.15
N ALA A 454 25.79 9.79 -19.92
CA ALA A 454 24.94 10.70 -19.12
C ALA A 454 25.23 10.76 -17.62
N GLY A 455 25.07 11.97 -17.07
CA GLY A 455 25.34 12.33 -15.67
C GLY A 455 24.08 12.51 -14.84
N GLY A 456 23.06 11.67 -15.06
CA GLY A 456 21.91 11.55 -14.17
C GLY A 456 22.24 10.79 -12.86
N PRO A 457 21.26 10.55 -11.97
CA PRO A 457 21.49 9.84 -10.71
C PRO A 457 22.15 8.46 -10.90
N ALA A 458 21.75 7.71 -11.93
CA ALA A 458 22.34 6.40 -12.25
C ALA A 458 23.78 6.50 -12.73
N GLY A 459 24.07 7.41 -13.67
CA GLY A 459 25.43 7.60 -14.19
C GLY A 459 26.40 8.15 -13.14
N LEU A 460 25.94 9.09 -12.30
CA LEU A 460 26.73 9.59 -11.18
C LEU A 460 27.00 8.50 -10.14
N ALA A 461 25.99 7.69 -9.79
CA ALA A 461 26.18 6.56 -8.89
C ALA A 461 27.20 5.56 -9.43
N ALA A 462 27.10 5.20 -10.72
CA ALA A 462 28.07 4.33 -11.39
C ALA A 462 29.50 4.92 -11.39
N ALA A 463 29.62 6.24 -11.60
CA ALA A 463 30.91 6.93 -11.61
C ALA A 463 31.60 6.88 -10.24
N ILE A 464 30.84 7.18 -9.18
CA ILE A 464 31.34 7.12 -7.80
C ILE A 464 31.74 5.70 -7.45
N THR A 465 30.88 4.71 -7.71
CA THR A 465 31.17 3.31 -7.42
C THR A 465 32.39 2.78 -8.20
N ALA A 466 32.57 3.20 -9.46
CA ALA A 466 33.78 2.88 -10.21
C ALA A 466 35.04 3.46 -9.53
N GLY A 467 34.98 4.71 -9.08
CA GLY A 467 36.08 5.37 -8.37
C GLY A 467 36.38 4.74 -7.00
N GLU A 468 35.36 4.30 -6.26
CA GLU A 468 35.51 3.55 -5.00
C GLU A 468 36.22 2.20 -5.20
N ASN A 469 36.11 1.62 -6.41
CA ASN A 469 36.84 0.43 -6.84
C ASN A 469 38.18 0.75 -7.53
N ASN A 470 38.68 1.98 -7.40
CA ASN A 470 39.96 2.46 -7.97
C ASN A 470 40.04 2.42 -9.51
N LEU A 471 38.90 2.50 -10.20
CA LEU A 471 38.84 2.53 -11.66
C LEU A 471 38.71 3.95 -12.20
N LYS A 472 39.38 4.24 -13.32
CA LYS A 472 39.24 5.52 -14.01
C LYS A 472 38.00 5.52 -14.88
N SER A 473 37.18 6.55 -14.75
CA SER A 473 35.98 6.73 -15.55
C SER A 473 35.95 8.05 -16.31
N ILE A 474 35.34 8.03 -17.49
CA ILE A 474 34.93 9.23 -18.23
C ILE A 474 33.41 9.23 -18.30
N LEU A 475 32.81 10.29 -17.79
CA LEU A 475 31.37 10.52 -17.84
C LEU A 475 31.07 11.61 -18.87
N PHE A 476 30.18 11.31 -19.80
CA PHE A 476 29.69 12.26 -20.80
C PHE A 476 28.32 12.75 -20.42
N GLU A 477 28.06 14.05 -20.49
CA GLU A 477 26.74 14.65 -20.29
C GLU A 477 26.47 15.58 -21.45
N LYS A 478 25.28 15.48 -22.04
CA LYS A 478 24.93 16.32 -23.19
C LYS A 478 24.44 17.71 -22.79
N SER A 479 23.99 17.86 -21.55
CA SER A 479 23.57 19.12 -20.96
C SER A 479 24.78 19.89 -20.41
N SER A 480 24.57 21.15 -20.06
CA SER A 480 25.57 21.98 -19.38
C SER A 480 25.70 21.70 -17.87
N THR A 481 24.88 20.79 -17.33
CA THR A 481 24.88 20.39 -15.92
C THR A 481 24.51 18.92 -15.77
N THR A 482 24.99 18.27 -14.72
CA THR A 482 24.58 16.92 -14.30
C THR A 482 23.21 16.94 -13.57
N GLY A 483 22.68 15.75 -13.28
CA GLY A 483 21.47 15.52 -12.48
C GLY A 483 20.25 15.05 -13.28
N GLY A 484 20.14 15.43 -14.55
CA GLY A 484 19.05 14.98 -15.44
C GLY A 484 17.65 15.21 -14.81
N ALA A 485 16.74 14.23 -14.96
CA ALA A 485 15.39 14.30 -14.38
C ALA A 485 15.38 14.42 -12.85
N ALA A 486 16.41 13.96 -12.15
CA ALA A 486 16.46 14.04 -10.68
C ALA A 486 16.49 15.49 -10.17
N ASN A 487 16.95 16.45 -10.98
CA ASN A 487 16.89 17.88 -10.63
C ASN A 487 15.45 18.41 -10.50
N MET A 488 14.46 17.70 -11.03
CA MET A 488 13.03 17.99 -10.84
C MET A 488 12.40 17.17 -9.70
N GLY A 489 13.02 16.04 -9.35
CA GLY A 489 12.54 15.13 -8.32
C GLY A 489 12.86 15.59 -6.89
N MET A 490 12.45 14.78 -5.92
CA MET A 490 12.54 15.12 -4.50
C MET A 490 13.39 14.16 -3.69
N GLY A 491 13.41 12.87 -4.04
CA GLY A 491 14.25 11.90 -3.34
C GLY A 491 14.03 10.45 -3.76
N PRO A 492 15.00 9.56 -3.45
CA PRO A 492 14.96 8.14 -3.76
C PRO A 492 14.07 7.34 -2.80
N LEU A 493 13.80 6.09 -3.20
CA LEU A 493 13.25 5.07 -2.32
C LEU A 493 14.33 4.46 -1.43
N GLY A 494 13.98 4.23 -0.17
CA GLY A 494 14.71 3.39 0.77
C GLY A 494 13.76 2.48 1.53
N ILE A 495 14.18 1.24 1.80
CA ILE A 495 13.42 0.23 2.55
C ILE A 495 14.29 -0.24 3.73
N ASP A 496 13.67 -0.47 4.88
CA ASP A 496 14.31 -0.86 6.13
C ASP A 496 15.46 0.06 6.63
N THR A 497 15.37 1.36 6.33
CA THR A 497 16.44 2.33 6.64
C THR A 497 16.45 2.76 8.11
N LYS A 498 17.58 3.30 8.58
CA LYS A 498 17.68 3.94 9.90
C LYS A 498 16.67 5.10 10.05
N ILE A 499 16.50 5.92 9.00
CA ILE A 499 15.54 7.03 8.98
C ILE A 499 14.10 6.54 9.18
N GLN A 500 13.73 5.40 8.59
CA GLN A 500 12.40 4.81 8.80
C GLN A 500 12.22 4.31 10.24
N LYS A 501 13.24 3.63 10.78
CA LYS A 501 13.26 3.13 12.16
C LYS A 501 13.13 4.25 13.18
N ASP A 502 13.87 5.35 12.99
CA ASP A 502 13.85 6.51 13.88
C ASP A 502 12.50 7.26 13.86
N ASN A 503 11.79 7.22 12.73
CA ASN A 503 10.47 7.84 12.55
C ASN A 503 9.29 6.89 12.83
N PHE A 504 9.55 5.66 13.31
CA PHE A 504 8.53 4.62 13.54
C PHE A 504 7.70 4.25 12.30
N ASN A 505 8.31 4.33 11.13
CA ASN A 505 7.71 4.16 9.80
C ASN A 505 8.21 2.87 9.12
N ASN A 506 8.42 1.82 9.91
CA ASN A 506 9.13 0.61 9.48
C ASN A 506 8.39 -0.13 8.36
N ILE A 507 9.16 -0.56 7.36
CA ILE A 507 8.74 -1.50 6.32
C ILE A 507 9.93 -2.41 6.02
N SER A 508 9.71 -3.72 6.06
CA SER A 508 10.73 -4.70 5.70
C SER A 508 10.84 -4.88 4.18
N VAL A 509 11.99 -5.38 3.72
CA VAL A 509 12.18 -5.73 2.30
C VAL A 509 11.16 -6.78 1.85
N ALA A 510 10.83 -7.75 2.70
CA ALA A 510 9.84 -8.78 2.37
C ALA A 510 8.44 -8.19 2.15
N GLU A 511 8.00 -7.26 3.00
CA GLU A 511 6.72 -6.58 2.83
C GLU A 511 6.70 -5.71 1.58
N ALA A 512 7.76 -4.92 1.35
CA ALA A 512 7.87 -4.09 0.15
C ALA A 512 7.88 -4.94 -1.14
N LEU A 513 8.60 -6.08 -1.13
CA LEU A 513 8.64 -7.01 -2.25
C LEU A 513 7.25 -7.61 -2.52
N ASP A 514 6.57 -8.13 -1.49
CA ASP A 514 5.21 -8.67 -1.64
C ASP A 514 4.24 -7.62 -2.20
N MET A 515 4.27 -6.39 -1.68
CA MET A 515 3.49 -5.26 -2.21
C MET A 515 3.81 -5.01 -3.69
N HIS A 516 5.09 -4.99 -4.06
CA HIS A 516 5.51 -4.67 -5.42
C HIS A 516 5.19 -5.76 -6.43
N MET A 517 5.45 -7.02 -6.10
CA MET A 517 5.19 -8.16 -6.96
C MET A 517 3.68 -8.36 -7.19
N LYS A 518 2.85 -8.15 -6.15
CA LYS A 518 1.39 -8.14 -6.31
C LYS A 518 0.91 -6.98 -7.18
N TYR A 519 1.42 -5.76 -6.95
CA TYR A 519 1.02 -4.57 -7.71
C TYR A 519 1.31 -4.72 -9.21
N THR A 520 2.45 -5.33 -9.54
CA THR A 520 2.91 -5.54 -10.93
C THR A 520 2.43 -6.86 -11.53
N HIS A 521 1.55 -7.59 -10.82
CA HIS A 521 1.02 -8.89 -11.23
C HIS A 521 2.09 -9.93 -11.59
N TYR A 522 3.25 -9.88 -10.92
CA TYR A 522 4.43 -10.72 -11.23
C TYR A 522 4.90 -10.60 -12.69
N ARG A 523 4.64 -9.47 -13.35
CA ARG A 523 5.06 -9.19 -14.74
C ARG A 523 6.44 -8.56 -14.83
N VAL A 524 7.26 -8.75 -13.80
CA VAL A 524 8.59 -8.14 -13.64
C VAL A 524 9.59 -9.19 -13.16
N ASP A 525 10.88 -8.91 -13.34
CA ASP A 525 11.95 -9.80 -12.90
C ASP A 525 12.19 -9.65 -11.38
N GLU A 526 11.72 -10.62 -10.60
CA GLU A 526 11.81 -10.61 -9.14
C GLU A 526 13.27 -10.61 -8.64
N ASP A 527 14.20 -11.26 -9.35
CA ASP A 527 15.62 -11.31 -8.96
C ASP A 527 16.24 -9.91 -9.06
N LEU A 528 15.88 -9.15 -10.11
CA LEU A 528 16.27 -7.74 -10.24
C LEU A 528 15.65 -6.87 -9.14
N VAL A 529 14.33 -7.01 -8.88
CA VAL A 529 13.61 -6.23 -7.87
C VAL A 529 14.18 -6.50 -6.47
N GLN A 530 14.32 -7.76 -6.09
CA GLN A 530 14.83 -8.17 -4.78
C GLN A 530 16.26 -7.70 -4.58
N THR A 531 17.13 -7.81 -5.59
CA THR A 531 18.53 -7.32 -5.51
C THR A 531 18.55 -5.82 -5.22
N TYR A 532 17.74 -5.03 -5.92
CA TYR A 532 17.61 -3.60 -5.69
C TYR A 532 17.03 -3.28 -4.30
N PHE A 533 15.91 -3.89 -3.91
CA PHE A 533 15.26 -3.58 -2.63
C PHE A 533 16.17 -3.87 -1.43
N ASN A 534 16.93 -4.97 -1.47
CA ASN A 534 17.91 -5.30 -0.41
C ASN A 534 19.06 -4.29 -0.34
N LYS A 535 19.46 -3.69 -1.48
CA LYS A 535 20.53 -2.67 -1.51
C LYS A 535 20.05 -1.28 -1.09
N SER A 536 18.74 -1.03 -1.12
CA SER A 536 18.19 0.33 -0.98
C SER A 536 18.56 1.01 0.35
N ALA A 537 18.56 0.29 1.48
CA ALA A 537 18.97 0.84 2.78
C ALA A 537 20.42 1.33 2.78
N GLU A 538 21.32 0.46 2.33
CA GLU A 538 22.76 0.75 2.25
C GLU A 538 23.00 1.94 1.31
N THR A 539 22.25 2.07 0.21
CA THR A 539 22.35 3.22 -0.70
C THR A 539 21.89 4.52 -0.07
N ILE A 540 20.85 4.52 0.77
CA ILE A 540 20.46 5.73 1.52
C ILE A 540 21.60 6.14 2.47
N GLU A 541 22.18 5.19 3.20
CA GLU A 541 23.30 5.46 4.12
C GLU A 541 24.55 5.95 3.37
N TRP A 542 24.86 5.34 2.22
CA TRP A 542 25.95 5.76 1.34
C TRP A 542 25.79 7.20 0.83
N LEU A 543 24.56 7.64 0.52
CA LEU A 543 24.29 9.04 0.19
C LEU A 543 24.52 9.96 1.42
N GLN A 544 24.12 9.54 2.61
CA GLN A 544 24.34 10.31 3.84
C GLN A 544 25.83 10.46 4.16
N ASP A 545 26.62 9.41 3.94
CA ASP A 545 28.09 9.43 4.15
C ASP A 545 28.80 10.45 3.24
N MET A 546 28.20 10.80 2.09
CA MET A 546 28.69 11.87 1.21
C MET A 546 28.21 13.27 1.60
N GLY A 547 27.34 13.39 2.61
CA GLY A 547 26.77 14.65 3.06
C GLY A 547 25.38 14.96 2.48
N VAL A 548 24.69 13.99 1.88
CA VAL A 548 23.28 14.18 1.50
C VAL A 548 22.42 14.13 2.76
N GLU A 549 21.78 15.24 3.10
CA GLU A 549 20.81 15.29 4.19
C GLU A 549 19.41 14.92 3.67
N PHE A 550 18.69 14.07 4.41
CA PHE A 550 17.29 13.75 4.15
C PHE A 550 16.39 14.42 5.18
N ALA A 551 15.26 14.96 4.74
CA ALA A 551 14.26 15.54 5.63
C ALA A 551 13.49 14.47 6.42
N GLY A 552 13.44 13.25 5.90
CA GLY A 552 12.73 12.11 6.48
C GLY A 552 12.35 11.07 5.44
N ALA A 553 11.61 10.06 5.86
CA ALA A 553 11.00 9.05 5.00
C ALA A 553 9.47 9.22 5.05
N PHE A 554 8.87 9.53 3.90
CA PHE A 554 7.48 9.98 3.82
C PHE A 554 6.61 9.02 3.01
N ARG A 555 5.33 8.97 3.37
CA ARG A 555 4.26 8.42 2.53
C ARG A 555 3.91 9.47 1.49
N TYR A 556 3.48 9.05 0.30
CA TYR A 556 2.90 10.00 -0.65
C TYR A 556 1.45 10.28 -0.29
N PHE A 557 0.67 9.23 -0.06
CA PHE A 557 -0.75 9.26 0.30
C PHE A 557 -1.01 8.26 1.44
N LYS A 558 -2.19 8.30 2.05
CA LYS A 558 -2.49 7.55 3.28
C LYS A 558 -2.17 6.05 3.16
N GLU A 559 -2.42 5.41 2.02
CA GLU A 559 -2.24 3.97 1.83
C GLU A 559 -0.83 3.56 1.36
N SER A 560 0.02 4.48 0.87
CA SER A 560 1.39 4.14 0.43
C SER A 560 2.39 4.04 1.56
N ALA A 561 3.40 3.16 1.46
CA ALA A 561 4.43 3.03 2.47
C ALA A 561 5.32 4.28 2.58
N ALA A 562 5.93 4.48 3.75
CA ALA A 562 6.81 5.61 4.02
C ALA A 562 8.23 5.37 3.46
N THR A 563 8.36 5.13 2.17
CA THR A 563 9.63 4.79 1.51
C THR A 563 10.32 5.96 0.84
N TRP A 564 9.66 7.12 0.75
CA TRP A 564 10.17 8.27 0.01
C TRP A 564 11.14 9.10 0.86
N HIS A 565 12.43 8.92 0.62
CA HIS A 565 13.49 9.62 1.35
C HIS A 565 13.74 10.98 0.69
N ILE A 566 12.97 11.99 1.10
CA ILE A 566 13.04 13.33 0.50
C ILE A 566 14.35 14.01 0.93
N VAL A 567 15.14 14.45 -0.04
CA VAL A 567 16.37 15.21 0.19
C VAL A 567 15.99 16.54 0.84
N LYS A 568 16.70 16.92 1.90
CA LYS A 568 16.44 18.17 2.62
C LYS A 568 16.88 19.35 1.74
N PRO A 569 15.95 20.22 1.32
CA PRO A 569 16.29 21.34 0.44
C PRO A 569 16.97 22.46 1.24
N GLU A 570 17.87 23.21 0.60
CA GLU A 570 18.64 24.29 1.24
C GLU A 570 17.75 25.40 1.83
N ASN A 571 16.59 25.65 1.22
CA ASN A 571 15.61 26.63 1.68
C ASN A 571 14.68 26.11 2.80
N GLY A 572 14.83 24.84 3.20
CA GLY A 572 14.00 24.18 4.22
C GLY A 572 12.57 23.83 3.80
N VAL A 573 12.14 24.16 2.58
CA VAL A 573 10.78 23.92 2.09
C VAL A 573 10.76 22.71 1.17
N ILE A 574 10.13 21.62 1.64
CA ILE A 574 9.91 20.41 0.85
C ILE A 574 9.03 20.74 -0.35
N GLY A 575 9.48 20.37 -1.54
CA GLY A 575 8.75 20.58 -2.79
C GLY A 575 9.56 20.11 -4.00
N PRO A 576 9.07 20.38 -5.22
CA PRO A 576 9.77 20.03 -6.46
C PRO A 576 11.23 20.52 -6.44
N ARG A 577 12.12 19.75 -7.08
CA ARG A 577 13.58 20.04 -7.17
C ARG A 577 14.40 19.83 -5.89
N ALA A 578 13.83 19.29 -4.82
CA ALA A 578 14.57 19.04 -3.57
C ALA A 578 15.82 18.14 -3.76
N ALA A 579 15.80 17.23 -4.75
CA ALA A 579 16.95 16.35 -5.03
C ALA A 579 18.11 17.00 -5.82
N SER A 580 17.99 18.28 -6.22
CA SER A 580 19.06 18.97 -6.95
C SER A 580 20.37 19.10 -6.13
N GLY A 581 20.27 19.28 -4.81
CA GLY A 581 21.42 19.30 -3.90
C GLY A 581 22.18 17.97 -3.87
N MET A 582 21.45 16.85 -3.89
CA MET A 582 22.04 15.51 -3.96
C MET A 582 22.85 15.31 -5.24
N ALA A 583 22.32 15.70 -6.40
CA ALA A 583 23.04 15.58 -7.68
C ALA A 583 24.36 16.37 -7.68
N LYS A 584 24.38 17.56 -7.07
CA LYS A 584 25.60 18.37 -6.92
C LYS A 584 26.64 17.66 -6.04
N ILE A 585 26.23 17.15 -4.88
CA ILE A 585 27.11 16.40 -3.97
C ILE A 585 27.71 15.18 -4.68
N MET A 586 26.88 14.39 -5.36
CA MET A 586 27.34 13.23 -6.13
C MET A 586 28.30 13.61 -7.25
N THR A 587 28.06 14.74 -7.92
CA THR A 587 28.94 15.24 -9.01
C THR A 587 30.33 15.59 -8.48
N GLU A 588 30.41 16.28 -7.36
CA GLU A 588 31.70 16.61 -6.74
C GLU A 588 32.40 15.35 -6.23
N ARG A 589 31.66 14.43 -5.61
CA ARG A 589 32.20 13.14 -5.15
C ARG A 589 32.80 12.31 -6.29
N ALA A 590 32.13 12.26 -7.44
CA ALA A 590 32.66 11.56 -8.63
C ALA A 590 33.98 12.18 -9.10
N LYS A 591 34.08 13.52 -9.12
CA LYS A 591 35.33 14.22 -9.48
C LYS A 591 36.46 13.95 -8.48
N GLU A 592 36.16 13.97 -7.18
CA GLU A 592 37.14 13.65 -6.12
C GLU A 592 37.73 12.25 -6.27
N LEU A 593 36.91 11.28 -6.70
CA LEU A 593 37.32 9.91 -6.96
C LEU A 593 37.97 9.71 -8.34
N GLY A 594 38.18 10.78 -9.10
CA GLY A 594 38.95 10.76 -10.34
C GLY A 594 38.14 10.59 -11.62
N THR A 595 36.80 10.68 -11.57
CA THR A 595 35.98 10.70 -12.78
C THR A 595 36.20 11.99 -13.57
N LYS A 596 36.50 11.85 -14.86
CA LYS A 596 36.53 12.97 -15.80
C LYS A 596 35.13 13.21 -16.37
N ILE A 597 34.50 14.31 -15.99
CA ILE A 597 33.18 14.70 -16.48
C ILE A 597 33.31 15.65 -17.68
N LEU A 598 32.67 15.31 -18.80
CA LEU A 598 32.61 16.10 -20.03
C LEU A 598 31.16 16.53 -20.29
N LEU A 599 30.88 17.80 -20.00
CA LEU A 599 29.56 18.44 -20.23
C LEU A 599 29.43 18.88 -21.70
N GLU A 600 28.20 19.12 -22.14
CA GLU A 600 27.89 19.51 -23.53
C GLU A 600 28.54 18.59 -24.57
N THR A 601 28.72 17.31 -24.21
CA THR A 601 29.46 16.33 -25.00
C THR A 601 28.62 15.06 -25.19
N PRO A 602 27.55 15.09 -26.02
CA PRO A 602 26.69 13.94 -26.24
C PRO A 602 27.46 12.73 -26.81
N VAL A 603 27.17 11.54 -26.28
CA VAL A 603 27.56 10.28 -26.90
C VAL A 603 26.63 10.02 -28.09
N VAL A 604 27.20 9.72 -29.26
CA VAL A 604 26.46 9.60 -30.53
C VAL A 604 26.50 8.20 -31.13
N SER A 605 27.44 7.34 -30.72
CA SER A 605 27.45 5.92 -31.12
C SER A 605 28.27 5.06 -30.17
N LEU A 606 27.85 3.80 -29.97
CA LEU A 606 28.67 2.76 -29.32
C LEU A 606 29.66 2.15 -30.33
N ILE A 607 30.84 1.76 -29.87
CA ILE A 607 31.85 1.08 -30.69
C ILE A 607 31.79 -0.42 -30.36
N LYS A 608 31.43 -1.22 -31.36
CA LYS A 608 31.32 -2.67 -31.28
C LYS A 608 32.39 -3.35 -32.11
N GLU A 609 33.20 -4.21 -31.48
CA GLU A 609 34.25 -5.00 -32.12
C GLU A 609 34.14 -6.46 -31.66
N ASN A 610 34.15 -7.40 -32.62
CA ASN A 610 34.02 -8.83 -32.34
C ASN A 610 32.82 -9.21 -31.44
N GLY A 611 31.73 -8.45 -31.51
CA GLY A 611 30.54 -8.67 -30.69
C GLY A 611 30.53 -7.96 -29.33
N ARG A 612 31.68 -7.43 -28.88
CA ARG A 612 31.86 -6.71 -27.61
C ARG A 612 31.74 -5.20 -27.81
N ILE A 613 31.16 -4.51 -26.84
CA ILE A 613 31.22 -3.05 -26.75
C ILE A 613 32.53 -2.65 -26.05
N CYS A 614 33.33 -1.83 -26.73
CA CYS A 614 34.69 -1.48 -26.31
C CYS A 614 34.97 0.04 -26.36
N GLY A 615 33.94 0.86 -26.49
CA GLY A 615 34.10 2.31 -26.53
C GLY A 615 32.88 3.05 -27.01
N VAL A 616 33.02 4.36 -27.12
CA VAL A 616 32.00 5.27 -27.65
C VAL A 616 32.62 6.32 -28.56
N LYS A 617 31.79 6.90 -29.43
CA LYS A 617 32.08 8.19 -30.07
C LYS A 617 31.18 9.23 -29.45
N ALA A 618 31.77 10.33 -29.01
CA ALA A 618 31.07 11.49 -28.49
C ALA A 618 31.38 12.72 -29.35
N GLN A 619 30.52 13.72 -29.30
CA GLN A 619 30.67 14.97 -30.03
C GLN A 619 30.87 16.12 -29.05
N ASP A 620 31.90 16.96 -29.23
CA ASP A 620 32.09 18.16 -28.41
C ASP A 620 31.22 19.34 -28.88
N SER A 621 31.28 20.45 -28.15
CA SER A 621 30.52 21.68 -28.45
C SER A 621 30.87 22.32 -29.80
N GLU A 622 32.04 22.00 -30.38
CA GLU A 622 32.47 22.47 -31.70
C GLU A 622 32.04 21.52 -32.83
N GLY A 623 31.46 20.37 -32.47
CA GLY A 623 30.99 19.35 -33.40
C GLY A 623 32.06 18.32 -33.78
N ASN A 624 33.24 18.35 -33.16
CA ASN A 624 34.31 17.38 -33.43
C ASN A 624 34.01 16.03 -32.76
N ILE A 625 34.49 14.94 -33.38
CA ILE A 625 34.32 13.59 -32.83
C ILE A 625 35.49 13.23 -31.90
N ILE A 626 35.13 12.83 -30.68
CA ILE A 626 35.99 12.24 -29.67
C ILE A 626 35.74 10.73 -29.66
N GLU A 627 36.75 9.94 -30.00
CA GLU A 627 36.71 8.48 -29.85
C GLU A 627 37.30 8.09 -28.50
N VAL A 628 36.56 7.35 -27.68
CA VAL A 628 37.04 6.86 -26.39
C VAL A 628 36.90 5.36 -26.30
N ARG A 629 37.99 4.67 -25.95
CA ARG A 629 38.00 3.21 -25.73
C ARG A 629 37.96 2.90 -24.24
N ALA A 630 37.25 1.83 -23.89
CA ALA A 630 37.15 1.35 -22.52
C ALA A 630 36.88 -0.14 -22.46
N LYS A 631 37.11 -0.72 -21.28
CA LYS A 631 36.80 -2.13 -21.04
C LYS A 631 35.29 -2.36 -20.92
N ALA A 632 34.56 -1.42 -20.31
CA ALA A 632 33.11 -1.45 -20.15
C ALA A 632 32.46 -0.09 -20.46
N VAL A 633 31.21 -0.11 -20.91
CA VAL A 633 30.37 1.06 -21.16
C VAL A 633 29.05 0.92 -20.40
N ILE A 634 28.70 1.93 -19.61
CA ILE A 634 27.43 2.02 -18.88
C ILE A 634 26.57 3.10 -19.55
N VAL A 635 25.40 2.73 -20.06
CA VAL A 635 24.43 3.66 -20.66
C VAL A 635 23.33 3.98 -19.64
N ALA A 636 23.25 5.26 -19.25
CA ALA A 636 22.31 5.78 -18.25
C ALA A 636 21.70 7.12 -18.69
N THR A 637 21.37 7.20 -19.98
CA THR A 637 20.92 8.39 -20.73
C THR A 637 19.50 8.86 -20.42
N GLY A 638 18.72 8.05 -19.70
CA GLY A 638 17.39 8.41 -19.27
C GLY A 638 16.33 7.59 -19.97
N GLY A 639 15.35 8.23 -20.59
CA GLY A 639 14.32 7.58 -21.37
C GLY A 639 14.09 8.39 -22.64
N PHE A 640 12.85 8.47 -23.08
CA PHE A 640 12.45 9.20 -24.30
C PHE A 640 11.21 10.07 -24.11
N GLY A 641 10.90 10.48 -22.87
CA GLY A 641 9.72 11.29 -22.54
C GLY A 641 9.58 12.61 -23.30
N ASN A 642 10.67 13.18 -23.82
CA ASN A 642 10.66 14.41 -24.63
C ASN A 642 10.70 14.13 -26.15
N ASN A 643 10.62 12.86 -26.57
CA ASN A 643 10.62 12.48 -27.98
C ASN A 643 9.19 12.22 -28.49
N LYS A 644 8.57 13.25 -29.07
CA LYS A 644 7.21 13.17 -29.63
C LYS A 644 6.99 11.98 -30.57
N ASN A 645 7.97 11.67 -31.41
CA ASN A 645 7.84 10.60 -32.40
C ASN A 645 7.86 9.22 -31.73
N MET A 646 8.75 9.02 -30.74
CA MET A 646 8.81 7.75 -30.00
C MET A 646 7.58 7.58 -29.10
N ILE A 647 7.13 8.62 -28.41
CA ILE A 647 5.89 8.56 -27.63
C ILE A 647 4.70 8.17 -28.52
N LYS A 648 4.60 8.74 -29.73
CA LYS A 648 3.54 8.39 -30.67
C LYS A 648 3.66 6.95 -31.18
N SER A 649 4.87 6.47 -31.49
CA SER A 649 5.06 5.12 -32.02
C SER A 649 4.86 4.03 -30.96
N GLU A 650 5.37 4.25 -29.75
CA GLU A 650 5.33 3.25 -28.68
C GLU A 650 3.98 3.22 -27.94
N PHE A 651 3.35 4.38 -27.74
CA PHE A 651 2.14 4.47 -26.89
C PHE A 651 0.90 4.99 -27.62
N GLY A 652 1.02 5.45 -28.87
CA GLY A 652 -0.10 6.05 -29.60
C GLY A 652 -0.49 7.46 -29.11
N LEU A 653 0.21 8.01 -28.12
CA LEU A 653 -0.07 9.29 -27.47
C LEU A 653 0.53 10.49 -28.21
N THR A 654 -0.11 11.65 -28.12
CA THR A 654 0.35 12.92 -28.71
C THR A 654 0.61 13.96 -27.61
N ILE A 655 1.90 14.28 -27.39
CA ILE A 655 2.31 15.28 -26.40
C ILE A 655 1.68 16.65 -26.69
N GLY A 656 0.94 17.17 -25.72
CA GLY A 656 0.28 18.48 -25.78
C GLY A 656 -1.15 18.45 -26.33
N GLU A 657 -1.68 17.27 -26.65
CA GLU A 657 -3.07 17.10 -27.14
C GLU A 657 -3.88 16.18 -26.21
N ASP A 658 -3.44 14.93 -26.06
CA ASP A 658 -4.08 13.89 -25.23
C ASP A 658 -3.15 13.36 -24.12
N TYR A 659 -1.92 13.86 -24.07
CA TYR A 659 -0.90 13.44 -23.11
C TYR A 659 -0.02 14.62 -22.72
N PHE A 660 0.10 14.87 -21.42
CA PHE A 660 0.82 16.02 -20.87
C PHE A 660 1.82 15.55 -19.83
N PRO A 661 3.03 15.08 -20.20
CA PRO A 661 4.05 14.66 -19.26
C PRO A 661 4.92 15.82 -18.75
N PHE A 662 5.73 15.56 -17.72
CA PHE A 662 6.83 16.44 -17.37
C PHE A 662 7.91 16.41 -18.46
N MET A 663 8.11 17.54 -19.13
CA MET A 663 9.03 17.66 -20.27
C MET A 663 10.43 18.04 -19.82
N VAL A 664 11.27 17.04 -19.48
CA VAL A 664 12.68 17.27 -19.14
C VAL A 664 13.51 17.43 -20.42
N PRO A 665 14.22 18.56 -20.62
CA PRO A 665 15.08 18.76 -21.78
C PRO A 665 16.13 17.66 -21.91
N GLY A 666 16.36 17.18 -23.13
CA GLY A 666 17.37 16.17 -23.41
C GLY A 666 16.94 14.71 -23.18
N ILE A 667 15.74 14.40 -22.72
CA ILE A 667 15.32 12.99 -22.58
C ILE A 667 14.70 12.47 -23.89
N THR A 668 15.55 12.11 -24.86
CA THR A 668 15.15 11.89 -26.28
C THR A 668 15.33 10.46 -26.81
N GLY A 669 15.75 9.51 -25.96
CA GLY A 669 15.93 8.10 -26.33
C GLY A 669 17.21 7.79 -27.12
N ASP A 670 18.23 8.66 -27.04
CA ASP A 670 19.45 8.51 -27.82
C ASP A 670 20.23 7.25 -27.40
N GLY A 671 20.37 6.99 -26.09
CA GLY A 671 21.05 5.80 -25.58
C GLY A 671 20.31 4.51 -25.88
N LEU A 672 18.97 4.50 -25.76
CA LEU A 672 18.14 3.36 -26.18
C LEU A 672 18.40 2.98 -27.64
N LYS A 673 18.37 3.96 -28.56
CA LYS A 673 18.68 3.72 -29.98
C LYS A 673 20.07 3.15 -30.18
N MET A 674 21.09 3.71 -29.53
CA MET A 674 22.45 3.20 -29.61
C MET A 674 22.56 1.75 -29.10
N MET A 675 21.86 1.40 -28.03
CA MET A 675 21.83 0.03 -27.50
C MET A 675 21.08 -0.93 -28.42
N TRP A 676 19.94 -0.52 -28.99
CA TRP A 676 19.19 -1.34 -29.95
C TRP A 676 20.00 -1.58 -31.23
N GLU A 677 20.70 -0.57 -31.74
CA GLU A 677 21.64 -0.70 -32.86
C GLU A 677 22.82 -1.64 -32.52
N ALA A 678 23.23 -1.68 -31.26
CA ALA A 678 24.22 -2.62 -30.75
C ALA A 678 23.68 -4.05 -30.55
N GLY A 679 22.37 -4.28 -30.74
CA GLY A 679 21.72 -5.59 -30.65
C GLY A 679 21.00 -5.87 -29.33
N ALA A 680 20.78 -4.85 -28.49
CA ALA A 680 20.00 -4.98 -27.26
C ALA A 680 18.53 -5.31 -27.56
N MET A 681 17.94 -6.18 -26.74
CA MET A 681 16.52 -6.49 -26.75
C MET A 681 15.70 -5.24 -26.40
N LYS A 682 14.68 -4.94 -27.20
CA LYS A 682 13.64 -3.96 -26.83
C LYS A 682 12.70 -4.59 -25.82
N TYR A 683 12.56 -4.00 -24.64
CA TYR A 683 11.76 -4.62 -23.59
C TYR A 683 11.27 -3.62 -22.55
N GLY A 684 10.00 -3.80 -22.16
CA GLY A 684 9.44 -3.24 -20.94
C GLY A 684 9.25 -1.72 -20.96
N GLU A 685 9.18 -1.09 -22.13
CA GLU A 685 8.84 0.33 -22.24
C GLU A 685 7.47 0.64 -21.62
N ASN A 686 7.44 1.63 -20.74
CA ASN A 686 6.22 2.08 -20.08
C ASN A 686 6.34 3.58 -19.74
N ILE A 687 5.23 4.19 -19.31
CA ILE A 687 5.18 5.56 -18.80
C ILE A 687 4.99 5.53 -17.28
N GLU A 688 5.60 6.50 -16.59
CA GLU A 688 5.36 6.73 -15.16
C GLU A 688 4.03 7.48 -14.99
N ALA A 689 2.93 6.79 -15.31
CA ALA A 689 1.60 7.36 -15.47
C ALA A 689 1.11 8.07 -14.20
N ILE A 690 0.57 9.26 -14.40
CA ILE A 690 -0.18 10.04 -13.42
C ILE A 690 -1.36 10.72 -14.14
N TYR A 691 -2.08 11.58 -13.44
CA TYR A 691 -3.01 12.53 -14.03
C TYR A 691 -2.65 13.94 -13.56
N GLN A 692 -2.89 14.93 -14.42
CA GLN A 692 -2.64 16.34 -14.10
C GLN A 692 -3.39 17.29 -15.04
N LEU A 693 -3.55 18.53 -14.60
CA LEU A 693 -3.90 19.64 -15.47
C LEU A 693 -2.71 19.97 -16.42
N PRO A 694 -2.97 20.39 -17.67
CA PRO A 694 -1.91 20.86 -18.56
C PRO A 694 -1.12 22.02 -17.94
N ASP A 695 0.21 21.98 -18.02
CA ASP A 695 1.07 23.02 -17.43
C ASP A 695 0.93 23.17 -15.90
N ASN A 696 0.75 22.04 -15.19
CA ASN A 696 0.50 22.01 -13.75
C ASN A 696 1.50 22.79 -12.89
N LEU A 697 2.76 22.94 -13.29
CA LEU A 697 3.73 23.73 -12.52
C LEU A 697 3.36 25.21 -12.45
N ASN A 698 2.64 25.74 -13.44
CA ASN A 698 2.09 27.10 -13.44
C ASN A 698 0.67 27.17 -12.88
N TRP A 699 0.04 26.00 -12.69
CA TRP A 699 -1.32 25.82 -12.18
C TRP A 699 -1.34 24.88 -10.94
N PHE A 700 -0.34 25.03 -10.07
CA PHE A 700 -0.06 24.05 -9.02
C PHE A 700 -1.13 24.05 -7.92
N LEU A 701 -1.61 25.22 -7.49
CA LEU A 701 -2.66 25.29 -6.47
C LEU A 701 -4.00 24.86 -7.04
N LEU A 702 -4.27 25.19 -8.31
CA LEU A 702 -5.49 24.80 -8.98
C LEU A 702 -5.56 23.28 -9.20
N ASP A 703 -4.46 22.68 -9.64
CA ASP A 703 -4.32 21.22 -9.77
C ASP A 703 -4.54 20.55 -8.41
N ALA A 704 -3.84 21.00 -7.35
CA ALA A 704 -3.97 20.49 -5.99
C ALA A 704 -5.42 20.45 -5.48
N VAL A 705 -6.16 21.55 -5.69
CA VAL A 705 -7.51 21.73 -5.15
C VAL A 705 -8.56 20.94 -5.93
N LEU A 706 -8.40 20.83 -7.26
CA LEU A 706 -9.31 20.06 -8.11
C LEU A 706 -8.99 18.56 -8.10
N ARG A 707 -7.80 18.17 -7.63
CA ARG A 707 -7.35 16.78 -7.45
C ARG A 707 -7.87 16.20 -6.14
N GLN A 708 -9.18 16.22 -5.95
CA GLN A 708 -9.86 15.68 -4.78
C GLN A 708 -10.88 14.63 -5.22
N PRO A 709 -11.30 13.69 -4.34
CA PRO A 709 -12.14 12.57 -4.70
C PRO A 709 -13.60 13.04 -4.83
N ASN A 710 -13.88 14.03 -5.68
CA ASN A 710 -15.22 14.54 -5.95
C ASN A 710 -15.87 13.72 -7.08
N LEU A 711 -16.76 14.30 -7.88
CA LEU A 711 -17.38 13.63 -9.02
C LEU A 711 -16.42 13.64 -10.21
N LEU A 712 -15.95 12.47 -10.67
CA LEU A 712 -15.07 12.33 -11.84
C LEU A 712 -15.83 11.70 -13.00
N ILE A 713 -15.96 12.43 -14.11
CA ILE A 713 -16.68 11.97 -15.30
C ILE A 713 -15.79 12.01 -16.54
N ASN A 714 -16.11 11.16 -17.51
CA ASN A 714 -15.51 11.21 -18.84
C ASN A 714 -16.26 12.20 -19.75
N GLN A 715 -15.89 12.22 -21.02
CA GLN A 715 -16.38 13.07 -22.10
C GLN A 715 -17.83 12.78 -22.50
N LEU A 716 -18.32 11.60 -22.14
CA LEU A 716 -19.68 11.14 -22.40
C LEU A 716 -20.61 11.51 -21.23
N GLY A 717 -20.07 12.13 -20.18
CA GLY A 717 -20.80 12.44 -18.96
C GLY A 717 -20.86 11.27 -17.98
N ASP A 718 -20.12 10.18 -18.18
CA ASP A 718 -20.19 8.98 -17.33
C ASP A 718 -19.08 8.95 -16.28
N ARG A 719 -19.42 8.55 -15.04
CA ARG A 719 -18.44 8.08 -14.05
C ARG A 719 -17.80 6.77 -14.54
N PHE A 720 -16.51 6.57 -14.27
CA PHE A 720 -15.75 5.43 -14.82
C PHE A 720 -14.78 4.76 -13.84
N MET A 721 -14.65 5.25 -12.62
CA MET A 721 -13.84 4.64 -11.56
C MET A 721 -14.37 5.02 -10.17
N ASN A 722 -13.89 4.33 -9.14
CA ASN A 722 -14.08 4.75 -7.76
C ASN A 722 -13.17 5.96 -7.46
N GLU A 723 -13.77 7.14 -7.29
CA GLU A 723 -13.01 8.38 -7.05
C GLU A 723 -12.29 8.39 -5.69
N GLY A 724 -12.69 7.51 -4.76
CA GLY A 724 -12.00 7.34 -3.48
C GLY A 724 -10.56 6.84 -3.61
N ASP A 725 -10.19 6.26 -4.75
CA ASP A 725 -8.84 5.79 -5.03
C ASP A 725 -7.97 6.83 -5.77
N MET A 726 -8.48 8.05 -5.98
CA MET A 726 -7.77 9.13 -6.68
C MET A 726 -6.47 9.59 -6.03
N GLY A 727 -6.26 9.24 -4.75
CA GLY A 727 -4.99 9.46 -4.05
C GLY A 727 -3.83 8.67 -4.67
N ASN A 728 -4.11 7.53 -5.30
CA ASN A 728 -3.13 6.82 -6.12
C ASN A 728 -3.16 7.37 -7.55
N THR A 729 -2.21 8.24 -7.87
CA THR A 729 -2.16 8.93 -9.17
C THR A 729 -2.01 7.99 -10.36
N THR A 730 -1.35 6.84 -10.19
CA THR A 730 -1.23 5.87 -11.28
C THR A 730 -2.59 5.26 -11.61
N PHE A 731 -3.40 4.92 -10.60
CA PHE A 731 -4.71 4.30 -10.84
C PHE A 731 -5.64 5.23 -11.61
N THR A 732 -5.70 6.51 -11.23
CA THR A 732 -6.48 7.51 -11.95
C THR A 732 -5.91 7.79 -13.34
N GLY A 733 -4.58 7.89 -13.49
CA GLY A 733 -3.94 8.03 -14.80
C GLY A 733 -4.29 6.88 -15.74
N ASN A 734 -4.21 5.63 -15.26
CA ASN A 734 -4.61 4.43 -16.00
C ASN A 734 -6.09 4.45 -16.39
N ALA A 735 -6.97 4.81 -15.46
CA ALA A 735 -8.41 4.88 -15.73
C ALA A 735 -8.73 5.96 -16.78
N ILE A 736 -8.05 7.12 -16.72
CA ILE A 736 -8.15 8.21 -17.70
C ILE A 736 -7.62 7.77 -19.07
N ALA A 737 -6.52 7.01 -19.14
CA ALA A 737 -5.95 6.50 -20.39
C ALA A 737 -6.90 5.57 -21.17
N MET A 738 -7.93 5.03 -20.51
CA MET A 738 -8.97 4.22 -21.14
C MET A 738 -10.15 5.04 -21.67
N GLN A 739 -10.22 6.34 -21.36
CA GLN A 739 -11.32 7.21 -21.76
C GLN A 739 -11.06 7.87 -23.13
N PRO A 740 -12.10 8.18 -23.92
CA PRO A 740 -11.95 8.87 -25.19
C PRO A 740 -11.14 10.17 -25.10
N GLY A 741 -9.96 10.21 -25.73
CA GLY A 741 -9.09 11.38 -25.71
C GLY A 741 -8.22 11.54 -24.46
N ASN A 742 -8.18 10.53 -23.57
CA ASN A 742 -7.29 10.47 -22.41
C ASN A 742 -7.44 11.64 -21.43
N TYR A 743 -8.68 12.08 -21.18
CA TYR A 743 -8.97 13.08 -20.15
C TYR A 743 -10.21 12.72 -19.32
N ALA A 744 -10.47 13.50 -18.28
CA ALA A 744 -11.66 13.45 -17.46
C ALA A 744 -11.94 14.82 -16.85
N TYR A 745 -13.16 15.04 -16.40
CA TYR A 745 -13.58 16.24 -15.68
C TYR A 745 -13.82 15.89 -14.21
N CYS A 746 -13.08 16.53 -13.30
CA CYS A 746 -13.38 16.48 -11.87
C CYS A 746 -14.23 17.69 -11.50
N ILE A 747 -15.43 17.44 -11.01
CA ILE A 747 -16.47 18.44 -10.74
C ILE A 747 -16.63 18.59 -9.23
N MET A 748 -16.57 19.83 -8.76
CA MET A 748 -17.00 20.24 -7.42
C MET A 748 -17.78 21.56 -7.48
N ASP A 749 -18.30 22.04 -6.36
CA ASP A 749 -18.88 23.38 -6.24
C ASP A 749 -18.18 24.23 -5.16
N GLU A 750 -18.48 25.53 -5.10
CA GLU A 750 -17.91 26.42 -4.08
C GLU A 750 -18.29 26.01 -2.64
N GLY A 751 -19.37 25.26 -2.46
CA GLY A 751 -19.74 24.68 -1.17
C GLY A 751 -18.69 23.68 -0.71
N ILE A 752 -18.27 22.78 -1.60
CA ILE A 752 -17.20 21.81 -1.37
C ILE A 752 -15.85 22.52 -1.16
N LEU A 753 -15.49 23.51 -1.98
CA LEU A 753 -14.25 24.26 -1.77
C LEU A 753 -14.21 24.94 -0.39
N LYS A 754 -15.32 25.52 0.06
CA LYS A 754 -15.43 26.10 1.41
C LYS A 754 -15.32 25.03 2.50
N HIS A 755 -15.86 23.84 2.27
CA HIS A 755 -15.68 22.70 3.16
C HIS A 755 -14.19 22.37 3.29
N TYR A 756 -13.46 22.17 2.19
CA TYR A 756 -12.03 21.86 2.24
C TYR A 756 -11.19 22.97 2.88
N LYS A 757 -11.48 24.25 2.61
CA LYS A 757 -10.82 25.37 3.30
C LYS A 757 -11.05 25.36 4.82
N LYS A 758 -12.18 24.86 5.28
CA LYS A 758 -12.54 24.82 6.70
C LYS A 758 -12.05 23.56 7.42
N ASN A 759 -12.19 22.41 6.79
CA ASN A 759 -12.03 21.10 7.42
C ASN A 759 -10.77 20.35 6.93
N GLY A 760 -10.09 20.86 5.91
CA GLY A 760 -8.99 20.18 5.22
C GLY A 760 -9.47 19.36 4.02
N PRO A 761 -8.55 18.95 3.12
CA PRO A 761 -8.85 18.09 1.98
C PRO A 761 -9.08 16.64 2.38
N ASP A 762 -9.79 15.89 1.53
CA ASP A 762 -9.99 14.45 1.71
C ASP A 762 -8.74 13.65 1.34
N ILE A 763 -8.12 13.98 0.22
CA ILE A 763 -6.80 13.44 -0.16
C ILE A 763 -5.74 14.32 0.47
N PHE A 764 -5.05 13.74 1.45
CA PHE A 764 -3.83 14.30 2.01
C PHE A 764 -2.61 13.70 1.31
N ASP A 765 -1.84 14.55 0.63
CA ASP A 765 -0.52 14.21 0.12
C ASP A 765 0.51 15.28 0.47
N ILE A 766 1.78 14.88 0.60
CA ILE A 766 2.86 15.77 1.07
C ILE A 766 3.24 16.84 0.04
N VAL A 767 2.87 16.66 -1.23
CA VAL A 767 3.17 17.59 -2.33
C VAL A 767 2.14 18.71 -2.36
N HIS A 768 0.87 18.41 -2.08
CA HIS A 768 -0.25 19.36 -2.07
C HIS A 768 -0.78 19.59 -0.64
N PRO A 769 -0.12 20.42 0.17
CA PRO A 769 -0.53 20.67 1.56
C PRO A 769 -1.87 21.40 1.64
N ALA A 770 -2.54 21.30 2.79
CA ALA A 770 -3.82 21.98 3.05
C ALA A 770 -3.76 23.51 2.82
N ASP A 771 -2.60 24.13 3.00
CA ASP A 771 -2.39 25.56 2.73
C ASP A 771 -2.67 25.94 1.27
N ALA A 772 -2.53 24.99 0.33
CA ALA A 772 -2.87 25.22 -1.08
C ALA A 772 -4.34 25.61 -1.26
N PHE A 773 -5.24 24.99 -0.49
CA PHE A 773 -6.68 25.26 -0.53
C PHE A 773 -7.00 26.67 -0.04
N LEU A 774 -6.22 27.20 0.90
CA LEU A 774 -6.39 28.56 1.41
C LEU A 774 -5.86 29.62 0.42
N ALA A 775 -4.86 29.28 -0.38
CA ALA A 775 -4.18 30.21 -1.30
C ALA A 775 -4.72 30.19 -2.75
N VAL A 776 -5.59 29.23 -3.11
CA VAL A 776 -5.99 28.97 -4.50
C VAL A 776 -6.77 30.12 -5.19
N ASP A 777 -7.40 31.02 -4.43
CA ASP A 777 -8.31 32.03 -4.99
C ASP A 777 -7.65 32.94 -6.05
N GLY A 778 -6.37 33.28 -5.84
CA GLY A 778 -5.61 34.08 -6.81
C GLY A 778 -5.34 33.34 -8.11
N GLU A 779 -5.14 32.02 -8.05
CA GLU A 779 -4.88 31.18 -9.21
C GLU A 779 -6.17 30.88 -10.00
N ILE A 780 -7.31 30.71 -9.30
CA ILE A 780 -8.63 30.66 -9.93
C ILE A 780 -8.91 31.96 -10.71
N ALA A 781 -8.70 33.12 -10.09
CA ALA A 781 -8.90 34.41 -10.75
C ALA A 781 -8.03 34.55 -12.00
N LYS A 782 -6.76 34.16 -11.90
CA LYS A 782 -5.81 34.13 -13.01
C LYS A 782 -6.25 33.16 -14.12
N ALA A 783 -6.75 31.97 -13.79
CA ALA A 783 -7.23 30.99 -14.75
C ALA A 783 -8.41 31.53 -15.57
N VAL A 784 -9.35 32.22 -14.90
CA VAL A 784 -10.49 32.87 -15.57
C VAL A 784 -10.03 34.04 -16.45
N GLU A 785 -9.15 34.91 -15.94
CA GLU A 785 -8.62 36.06 -16.68
C GLU A 785 -7.88 35.63 -17.96
N GLN A 786 -7.08 34.57 -17.86
CA GLN A 786 -6.27 34.07 -18.97
C GLN A 786 -7.03 33.11 -19.91
N GLY A 787 -8.27 32.77 -19.58
CA GLY A 787 -9.05 31.80 -20.36
C GLY A 787 -8.41 30.41 -20.39
N TYR A 788 -7.91 29.95 -19.25
CA TYR A 788 -7.23 28.66 -19.15
C TYR A 788 -8.18 27.50 -19.50
N GLU A 789 -7.90 26.80 -20.60
CA GLU A 789 -8.83 25.86 -21.24
C GLU A 789 -9.11 24.57 -20.44
N SER A 790 -8.34 24.30 -19.38
CA SER A 790 -8.54 23.12 -18.53
C SER A 790 -9.22 23.44 -17.20
N TYR A 791 -9.75 24.66 -17.05
CA TYR A 791 -10.55 25.07 -15.91
C TYR A 791 -11.88 25.68 -16.36
N PHE A 792 -12.97 25.25 -15.74
CA PHE A 792 -14.31 25.73 -16.07
C PHE A 792 -15.07 26.16 -14.82
N GLU A 793 -15.86 27.21 -14.98
CA GLU A 793 -16.84 27.64 -13.99
C GLU A 793 -18.22 27.72 -14.63
N ALA A 794 -19.28 27.38 -13.90
CA ALA A 794 -20.65 27.51 -14.40
C ALA A 794 -21.62 27.73 -13.24
N ARG A 795 -22.75 28.40 -13.48
CA ARG A 795 -23.80 28.60 -12.45
C ARG A 795 -24.93 27.60 -12.53
N THR A 796 -25.14 26.98 -13.69
CA THR A 796 -26.17 25.97 -13.90
C THR A 796 -25.59 24.76 -14.63
N VAL A 797 -26.28 23.61 -14.54
CA VAL A 797 -25.86 22.38 -15.23
C VAL A 797 -25.89 22.55 -16.75
N GLU A 798 -26.83 23.32 -17.31
CA GLU A 798 -26.90 23.58 -18.75
C GLU A 798 -25.72 24.43 -19.24
N GLU A 799 -25.31 25.43 -18.45
CA GLU A 799 -24.11 26.22 -18.75
C GLU A 799 -22.86 25.33 -18.70
N LEU A 800 -22.78 24.46 -17.68
CA LEU A 800 -21.66 23.55 -17.52
C LEU A 800 -21.61 22.54 -18.68
N ALA A 801 -22.72 21.89 -18.99
CA ALA A 801 -22.85 20.93 -20.08
C ALA A 801 -22.39 21.53 -21.42
N LYS A 802 -22.80 22.77 -21.72
CA LYS A 802 -22.34 23.50 -22.91
C LYS A 802 -20.83 23.73 -22.92
N LYS A 803 -20.22 24.08 -21.78
CA LYS A 803 -18.77 24.30 -21.66
C LYS A 803 -17.97 23.01 -21.79
N LEU A 804 -18.49 21.90 -21.26
CA LEU A 804 -17.86 20.58 -21.31
C LEU A 804 -18.12 19.85 -22.63
N ASN A 805 -19.05 20.37 -23.46
CA ASN A 805 -19.58 19.73 -24.67
C ASN A 805 -20.21 18.36 -24.38
N ILE A 806 -21.05 18.31 -23.33
CA ILE A 806 -21.81 17.14 -22.90
C ILE A 806 -23.30 17.48 -23.02
N ASP A 807 -24.13 16.49 -23.30
CA ASP A 807 -25.58 16.68 -23.27
C ASP A 807 -26.06 17.08 -21.85
N ALA A 808 -26.95 18.08 -21.78
CA ALA A 808 -27.35 18.65 -20.50
C ALA A 808 -28.20 17.68 -19.66
N GLU A 809 -29.08 16.91 -20.30
CA GLU A 809 -29.88 15.89 -19.60
C GLU A 809 -28.96 14.78 -19.08
N LYS A 810 -28.02 14.31 -19.91
CA LYS A 810 -27.03 13.30 -19.50
C LYS A 810 -26.16 13.73 -18.31
N LEU A 811 -25.72 14.99 -18.29
CA LEU A 811 -24.93 15.52 -17.17
C LEU A 811 -25.77 15.64 -15.91
N GLN A 812 -27.03 16.10 -16.02
CA GLN A 812 -27.96 16.18 -14.91
C GLN A 812 -28.23 14.80 -14.31
N ASP A 813 -28.52 13.80 -15.15
CA ASP A 813 -28.77 12.42 -14.70
C ASP A 813 -27.58 11.85 -13.89
N THR A 814 -26.36 12.16 -14.32
CA THR A 814 -25.14 11.67 -13.63
C THR A 814 -24.92 12.38 -12.30
N ILE A 815 -25.21 13.68 -12.24
CA ILE A 815 -25.18 14.45 -10.99
C ILE A 815 -26.25 13.93 -10.02
N ASP A 816 -27.46 13.63 -10.51
CA ASP A 816 -28.57 13.12 -9.72
C ASP A 816 -28.27 11.71 -9.18
N GLU A 817 -27.75 10.79 -10.01
CA GLU A 817 -27.31 9.45 -9.59
C GLU A 817 -26.22 9.54 -8.50
N TYR A 818 -25.24 10.44 -8.68
CA TYR A 818 -24.18 10.64 -7.70
C TYR A 818 -24.70 11.29 -6.41
N ASN A 819 -25.62 12.25 -6.51
CA ASN A 819 -26.23 12.89 -5.34
C ASN A 819 -27.15 11.94 -4.57
N GLU A 820 -27.83 11.01 -5.24
CA GLU A 820 -28.57 9.92 -4.58
C GLU A 820 -27.62 9.02 -3.77
N ALA A 821 -26.45 8.69 -4.31
CA ALA A 821 -25.42 7.99 -3.55
C ALA A 821 -24.96 8.80 -2.32
N CYS A 822 -24.82 10.13 -2.45
CA CYS A 822 -24.48 11.01 -1.33
C CYS A 822 -25.58 11.05 -0.27
N GLU A 823 -26.86 11.10 -0.67
CA GLU A 823 -28.00 11.11 0.24
C GLU A 823 -28.16 9.78 0.98
N THR A 824 -28.01 8.66 0.27
CA THR A 824 -28.13 7.32 0.85
C THR A 824 -26.89 6.90 1.64
N GLY A 825 -25.74 7.53 1.38
CA GLY A 825 -24.43 7.18 1.93
C GLY A 825 -23.80 5.93 1.30
N VAL A 826 -24.37 5.41 0.21
CA VAL A 826 -23.93 4.17 -0.45
C VAL A 826 -23.82 4.39 -1.96
N ASP A 827 -22.59 4.36 -2.47
CA ASP A 827 -22.35 4.32 -3.92
C ASP A 827 -22.46 2.87 -4.43
N THR A 828 -23.63 2.50 -4.95
CA THR A 828 -23.88 1.16 -5.48
C THR A 828 -23.16 0.89 -6.80
N LYS A 829 -22.59 1.91 -7.45
CA LYS A 829 -21.97 1.79 -8.78
C LYS A 829 -20.49 1.47 -8.69
N PHE A 830 -19.75 2.26 -7.92
CA PHE A 830 -18.29 2.12 -7.80
C PHE A 830 -17.81 1.90 -6.37
N HIS A 831 -18.73 1.79 -5.40
CA HIS A 831 -18.41 1.54 -3.98
C HIS A 831 -17.47 2.59 -3.39
N LYS A 832 -17.62 3.85 -3.83
CA LYS A 832 -16.93 4.98 -3.22
C LYS A 832 -17.29 5.09 -1.74
N LYS A 833 -16.26 5.21 -0.91
CA LYS A 833 -16.42 5.30 0.55
C LYS A 833 -17.28 6.51 0.90
N GLN A 834 -18.18 6.32 1.86
CA GLN A 834 -19.11 7.37 2.30
C GLN A 834 -18.42 8.68 2.71
N ALA A 835 -17.25 8.59 3.35
CA ALA A 835 -16.46 9.75 3.76
C ALA A 835 -16.09 10.71 2.62
N TYR A 836 -16.13 10.26 1.36
CA TYR A 836 -15.80 11.04 0.16
C TYR A 836 -17.03 11.43 -0.66
N LEU A 837 -18.24 11.13 -0.18
CA LEU A 837 -19.50 11.44 -0.87
C LEU A 837 -19.96 12.86 -0.53
N HIS A 838 -19.40 13.83 -1.24
CA HIS A 838 -19.82 15.24 -1.17
C HIS A 838 -20.85 15.54 -2.27
N PRO A 839 -22.08 15.99 -1.94
CA PRO A 839 -23.11 16.26 -2.94
C PRO A 839 -22.73 17.44 -3.84
N ILE A 840 -22.97 17.29 -5.14
CA ILE A 840 -22.77 18.29 -6.19
C ILE A 840 -24.06 19.11 -6.33
N THR A 841 -24.13 20.24 -5.63
CA THR A 841 -25.35 21.04 -5.50
C THR A 841 -25.37 22.27 -6.41
N GLY A 842 -24.21 22.66 -6.93
CA GLY A 842 -24.04 23.93 -7.66
C GLY A 842 -24.08 25.17 -6.75
N LYS A 843 -23.98 24.99 -5.42
CA LYS A 843 -24.01 26.09 -4.46
C LYS A 843 -22.87 27.07 -4.74
N GLY A 844 -23.22 28.31 -5.08
CA GLY A 844 -22.27 29.32 -5.54
C GLY A 844 -22.05 29.21 -7.05
N LYS A 845 -21.14 28.32 -7.46
CA LYS A 845 -20.89 27.92 -8.85
C LYS A 845 -20.18 26.57 -8.88
N TYR A 846 -20.29 25.86 -9.99
CA TYR A 846 -19.45 24.69 -10.30
C TYR A 846 -18.02 25.13 -10.59
N LEU A 847 -17.05 24.35 -10.12
CA LEU A 847 -15.62 24.49 -10.35
C LEU A 847 -15.13 23.15 -10.91
N VAL A 848 -14.56 23.17 -12.11
CA VAL A 848 -14.22 21.93 -12.83
C VAL A 848 -12.81 21.96 -13.37
N GLY A 849 -12.05 20.91 -13.08
CA GLY A 849 -10.72 20.66 -13.65
C GLY A 849 -10.79 19.60 -14.74
N LYS A 850 -10.18 19.87 -15.89
CA LYS A 850 -10.00 18.90 -16.97
C LYS A 850 -8.63 18.25 -16.86
N PHE A 851 -8.61 17.07 -16.25
CA PHE A 851 -7.40 16.29 -16.02
C PHE A 851 -7.10 15.41 -17.22
N TYR A 852 -5.85 15.39 -17.64
CA TYR A 852 -5.36 14.52 -18.71
C TYR A 852 -4.46 13.42 -18.15
N LEU A 853 -4.23 12.39 -18.96
CA LEU A 853 -3.10 11.49 -18.75
C LEU A 853 -1.80 12.31 -18.74
N GLY A 854 -1.07 12.20 -17.64
CA GLY A 854 0.28 12.75 -17.50
C GLY A 854 1.28 11.64 -17.19
N ALA A 855 2.56 12.01 -17.12
CA ALA A 855 3.60 11.13 -16.62
C ALA A 855 4.79 11.93 -16.09
N TYR A 856 5.53 11.35 -15.15
CA TYR A 856 6.84 11.88 -14.74
C TYR A 856 7.93 11.66 -15.79
N GLY A 857 7.80 10.62 -16.61
CA GLY A 857 8.77 10.23 -17.62
C GLY A 857 8.41 8.90 -18.27
N THR A 858 9.34 8.38 -19.08
CA THR A 858 9.29 7.01 -19.60
C THR A 858 10.34 6.16 -18.91
N ILE A 859 10.05 4.87 -18.83
CA ILE A 859 10.88 3.85 -18.19
C ILE A 859 10.98 2.64 -19.12
N GLY A 860 12.03 1.84 -18.92
CA GLY A 860 12.33 0.68 -19.75
C GLY A 860 12.80 1.05 -21.15
N GLY A 861 12.94 0.04 -21.99
CA GLY A 861 13.43 0.15 -23.36
C GLY A 861 14.57 -0.83 -23.64
N VAL A 862 15.34 -1.25 -22.64
CA VAL A 862 16.26 -2.40 -22.73
C VAL A 862 16.08 -3.36 -21.57
N ARG A 863 16.31 -4.65 -21.83
CA ARG A 863 16.33 -5.68 -20.79
C ARG A 863 17.72 -5.80 -20.15
N ILE A 864 17.75 -5.88 -18.83
CA ILE A 864 18.96 -6.18 -18.05
C ILE A 864 18.72 -7.38 -17.12
N ASN A 865 19.79 -8.02 -16.68
CA ASN A 865 19.76 -8.95 -15.54
C ASN A 865 20.04 -8.22 -14.22
N LYS A 866 20.08 -8.93 -13.08
CA LYS A 866 20.40 -8.36 -11.76
C LYS A 866 21.80 -7.72 -11.65
N TYR A 867 22.70 -7.96 -12.61
CA TYR A 867 24.03 -7.37 -12.69
C TYR A 867 24.08 -6.13 -13.59
N CYS A 868 22.91 -5.67 -14.06
CA CYS A 868 22.78 -4.55 -15.00
C CYS A 868 23.45 -4.79 -16.37
N GLU A 869 23.75 -6.04 -16.73
CA GLU A 869 24.26 -6.38 -18.07
C GLU A 869 23.10 -6.30 -19.09
N VAL A 870 23.31 -5.62 -20.21
CA VAL A 870 22.30 -5.50 -21.27
C VAL A 870 22.17 -6.81 -22.02
N LEU A 871 20.94 -7.30 -22.19
CA LEU A 871 20.65 -8.57 -22.84
C LEU A 871 20.25 -8.40 -24.31
N ASP A 872 20.66 -9.35 -25.14
CA ASP A 872 20.16 -9.51 -26.52
C ASP A 872 18.84 -10.30 -26.57
N GLU A 873 18.25 -10.45 -27.76
CA GLU A 873 17.01 -11.22 -28.00
C GLU A 873 17.12 -12.72 -27.63
N SER A 874 18.35 -13.22 -27.43
CA SER A 874 18.61 -14.58 -26.96
C SER A 874 18.87 -14.64 -25.44
N PHE A 875 18.56 -13.56 -24.73
CA PHE A 875 18.78 -13.39 -23.28
C PHE A 875 20.25 -13.51 -22.86
N ASN A 876 21.19 -13.32 -23.80
CA ASN A 876 22.61 -13.34 -23.49
C ASN A 876 23.13 -11.92 -23.22
N PRO A 877 24.03 -11.75 -22.24
CA PRO A 877 24.71 -10.48 -22.04
C PRO A 877 25.50 -10.03 -23.28
N ILE A 878 25.30 -8.78 -23.69
CA ILE A 878 26.15 -8.12 -24.67
C ILE A 878 27.43 -7.72 -23.95
N GLU A 879 28.53 -8.39 -24.31
CA GLU A 879 29.80 -8.22 -23.60
C GLU A 879 30.27 -6.76 -23.58
N GLY A 880 30.59 -6.26 -22.38
CA GLY A 880 31.09 -4.91 -22.14
C GLY A 880 30.01 -3.83 -22.08
N LEU A 881 28.73 -4.18 -22.22
CA LEU A 881 27.61 -3.24 -22.20
C LEU A 881 26.71 -3.42 -20.97
N TYR A 882 26.55 -2.33 -20.22
CA TYR A 882 25.68 -2.25 -19.05
C TYR A 882 24.69 -1.09 -19.21
N SER A 883 23.56 -1.17 -18.53
CA SER A 883 22.60 -0.06 -18.48
C SER A 883 21.94 0.05 -17.11
N ALA A 884 21.63 1.28 -16.71
CA ALA A 884 21.08 1.62 -15.41
C ALA A 884 20.13 2.81 -15.51
N GLY A 885 19.32 3.02 -14.47
CA GLY A 885 18.31 4.06 -14.47
C GLY A 885 17.14 3.75 -15.41
N THR A 886 16.45 4.79 -15.84
CA THR A 886 15.18 4.67 -16.57
C THR A 886 15.31 3.90 -17.89
N ASP A 887 16.47 3.91 -18.55
CA ASP A 887 16.69 3.18 -19.82
C ASP A 887 16.46 1.67 -19.65
N ALA A 888 16.79 1.15 -18.45
CA ALA A 888 16.72 -0.26 -18.10
C ALA A 888 15.68 -0.56 -16.99
N ASN A 889 14.81 0.40 -16.69
CA ASN A 889 13.90 0.30 -15.56
C ASN A 889 12.63 -0.48 -15.92
N THR A 890 12.71 -1.81 -15.88
CA THR A 890 11.63 -2.72 -16.26
C THR A 890 10.87 -3.28 -15.05
N ILE A 891 10.98 -2.65 -13.88
CA ILE A 891 10.42 -3.16 -12.62
C ILE A 891 8.93 -2.84 -12.44
N TYR A 892 8.25 -2.25 -13.42
CA TYR A 892 6.87 -1.78 -13.24
C TYR A 892 5.82 -2.57 -14.00
N GLY A 893 6.21 -3.56 -14.79
CA GLY A 893 5.26 -4.42 -15.50
C GLY A 893 4.28 -3.60 -16.34
N ASP A 894 2.99 -3.70 -16.00
CA ASP A 894 1.90 -2.97 -16.64
C ASP A 894 1.60 -1.59 -16.03
N SER A 895 2.11 -1.23 -14.85
CA SER A 895 1.75 0.02 -14.18
C SER A 895 2.79 0.52 -13.18
N TYR A 896 3.00 1.85 -13.15
CA TYR A 896 3.94 2.48 -12.22
C TYR A 896 3.49 2.34 -10.76
N ASN A 897 4.31 1.69 -9.93
CA ASN A 897 3.94 1.40 -8.54
C ASN A 897 4.18 2.60 -7.62
N PHE A 898 3.10 3.32 -7.31
CA PHE A 898 3.10 4.48 -6.44
C PHE A 898 2.86 4.16 -4.96
N THR A 899 2.59 2.88 -4.62
CA THR A 899 2.46 2.44 -3.22
C THR A 899 3.80 2.41 -2.48
N LEU A 900 4.91 2.43 -3.23
CA LEU A 900 6.27 2.57 -2.74
C LEU A 900 6.90 3.84 -3.34
N PRO A 901 6.58 5.05 -2.83
CA PRO A 901 7.05 6.30 -3.42
C PRO A 901 8.59 6.44 -3.39
N GLY A 902 9.11 7.18 -4.37
CA GLY A 902 10.55 7.36 -4.61
C GLY A 902 11.19 6.28 -5.51
N ASN A 903 10.42 5.27 -5.93
CA ASN A 903 10.95 4.03 -6.50
C ASN A 903 11.78 4.21 -7.78
N SER A 904 11.37 5.09 -8.71
CA SER A 904 12.12 5.28 -9.97
C SER A 904 13.51 5.89 -9.74
N MET A 905 13.59 6.90 -8.87
CA MET A 905 14.87 7.50 -8.47
C MET A 905 15.70 6.53 -7.60
N GLY A 906 15.04 5.78 -6.71
CA GLY A 906 15.68 4.72 -5.93
C GLY A 906 16.33 3.67 -6.84
N PHE A 907 15.61 3.19 -7.85
CA PHE A 907 16.13 2.25 -8.83
C PHE A 907 17.28 2.86 -9.61
N ALA A 908 17.19 4.12 -10.02
CA ALA A 908 18.26 4.77 -10.76
C ALA A 908 19.59 4.81 -9.99
N ILE A 909 19.58 5.25 -8.73
CA ILE A 909 20.80 5.30 -7.92
C ILE A 909 21.32 3.88 -7.65
N ASN A 910 20.45 2.96 -7.25
CA ASN A 910 20.86 1.59 -6.92
C ASN A 910 21.37 0.82 -8.14
N SER A 911 20.66 0.84 -9.27
CA SER A 911 21.13 0.21 -10.52
C SER A 911 22.42 0.85 -11.04
N GLY A 912 22.63 2.15 -10.82
CA GLY A 912 23.91 2.80 -11.10
C GLY A 912 25.06 2.20 -10.27
N ARG A 913 24.87 2.05 -8.95
CA ARG A 913 25.85 1.37 -8.07
C ARG A 913 26.07 -0.09 -8.50
N MET A 914 24.99 -0.84 -8.75
CA MET A 914 25.04 -2.24 -9.18
C MET A 914 25.79 -2.41 -10.51
N ALA A 915 25.57 -1.52 -11.48
CA ALA A 915 26.28 -1.51 -12.75
C ALA A 915 27.77 -1.17 -12.58
N GLY A 916 28.09 -0.20 -11.71
CA GLY A 916 29.48 0.15 -11.37
C GLY A 916 30.23 -1.01 -10.73
N GLU A 917 29.64 -1.65 -9.72
CA GLU A 917 30.14 -2.87 -9.06
C GLU A 917 30.34 -4.00 -10.08
N SER A 918 29.33 -4.27 -10.90
CA SER A 918 29.38 -5.38 -11.87
C SER A 918 30.36 -5.15 -13.01
N ALA A 919 30.54 -3.90 -13.45
CA ALA A 919 31.55 -3.52 -14.43
C ALA A 919 32.97 -3.60 -13.84
N ALA A 920 33.14 -3.25 -12.56
CA ALA A 920 34.42 -3.39 -11.88
C ALA A 920 34.86 -4.85 -11.77
N GLU A 921 33.96 -5.74 -11.33
CA GLU A 921 34.22 -7.19 -11.29
C GLU A 921 34.58 -7.74 -12.68
N TYR A 922 33.85 -7.31 -13.72
CA TYR A 922 34.15 -7.71 -15.10
C TYR A 922 35.57 -7.26 -15.54
N ILE A 923 36.01 -6.08 -15.14
CA ILE A 923 37.32 -5.53 -15.51
C ILE A 923 38.48 -6.26 -14.81
N GLU A 924 38.25 -6.81 -13.62
CA GLU A 924 39.23 -7.65 -12.93
C GLU A 924 39.36 -9.04 -13.58
N GLU A 925 38.29 -9.55 -14.20
CA GLU A 925 38.28 -10.84 -14.87
C GLU A 925 38.90 -10.83 -16.28
N VAL A 926 39.00 -9.66 -16.93
CA VAL A 926 39.49 -9.48 -18.32
C VAL A 926 40.71 -8.57 -18.43
#